data_AF-A0A925HQD0-F1
#
_entry.id   AF-A0A925HQD0-F1
#
_cell.length_a   1.000
_cell.length_b   1.000
_cell.length_c   1.000
_cell.angle_alpha   90.00
_cell.angle_beta   90.00
_cell.angle_gamma   90.00
#
_symmetry.space_group_name_H-M   'P 1'
#
loop_
_entity.id
_entity.type
_entity.pdbx_description
1 polymer ?
#
loop_
_entity_poly.entity_id
_entity_poly.type
_entity_poly.pdbx_seq_one_letter_code
_entity_poly.pdbx_strand_id
1 'polypeptide(L)'
;MIIRRRGLLTLVVCVALVLAIGRAWGALIGDHAWFDALGFGDVWWWRTTVALTLKLAAGTLATFVMRTHLEAIRRSFVSVVVPGTVGNLEFNGAVPDRTISLVLWAVAIAIGVLLTVPIDDWTPLANVLDARPFGESDPYFQYDLAFWTTWLPFELQAYTWALLAHAVMSMATIVGYVLTRGIGTDGRALRVTRHARRHITVLGAMLLALIAWSYRIDGFDRLVHGTGGEGAFGFADHRVGLPGGIVMQVICLAAAGVVIWSAWSRQPRAGIAAVTTVLLMALLLRQGMPLLADSVDGGGDTVMRERRYLDAGSSYTRRAYESDRVIAAAQGDTASLPATPLWDRATVPHTAPGRLGALLAWNAGNGMPEAVVFDALRAPGLLPTWRAIPIDITSENPLRNVTARTGRTLPPIVVSDSGRGYAIVSDRARLIAAPSIAGTSARLAHAWNQQNPRLLFGETPGPSPVLITVRDVRERVALLAPSLHPGAHVVPLVFADSLLWALDLYAVSATYPLSEHVMLAGDEFSAAQFAATALVNAHTGRVALVTERNPPLLARRPLERLARHLLPIAELPEALRRALPPRADALQLEGGIAAHFGSRAVQEDTTGFVRRGGPLTELSLVHGVAADSVFATEEDVPVWLPARRAYALTAAAIDARGVVRGVLLAPGGEDRRTRWLPSADGAPYEGVVRGAQETSDSLRQPGSLTGARRSATRVLPGAGAPRFLTPYFTLRDGRPTQIAAVLLTDGMHRGVAQTIPEAVLSWRDGGRAPVPGSTAAAMYRQMRDALQRGAWSEFGASFDALGRALGVPRDSSQR
;
A
#
# COMPACT_ATOMS: atom_id res chain seq x y z
N MET A 1 11.50 -39.72 -44.43
CA MET A 1 11.23 -39.52 -42.98
C MET A 1 10.85 -38.08 -42.58
N ILE A 2 11.09 -37.05 -43.40
CA ILE A 2 10.87 -35.62 -43.06
C ILE A 2 9.36 -35.22 -42.98
N ILE A 3 8.48 -35.90 -43.72
CA ILE A 3 7.04 -35.60 -43.77
C ILE A 3 6.34 -35.90 -42.42
N ARG A 4 6.80 -36.91 -41.66
CA ARG A 4 6.28 -37.24 -40.32
C ARG A 4 6.59 -36.17 -39.26
N ARG A 5 7.74 -35.49 -39.36
CA ARG A 5 8.14 -34.43 -38.41
C ARG A 5 7.32 -33.15 -38.57
N ARG A 6 6.99 -32.77 -39.83
CA ARG A 6 6.12 -31.60 -40.09
C ARG A 6 4.71 -31.82 -39.57
N GLY A 7 4.12 -33.00 -39.83
CA GLY A 7 2.80 -33.36 -39.30
C GLY A 7 2.75 -33.40 -37.76
N LEU A 8 3.80 -33.93 -37.12
CA LEU A 8 3.92 -33.91 -35.66
C LEU A 8 4.02 -32.49 -35.11
N LEU A 9 4.82 -31.61 -35.73
CA LEU A 9 4.99 -30.23 -35.27
C LEU A 9 3.71 -29.41 -35.45
N THR A 10 3.01 -29.57 -36.58
CA THR A 10 1.69 -28.95 -36.79
C THR A 10 0.68 -29.45 -35.76
N LEU A 11 0.65 -30.77 -35.48
CA LEU A 11 -0.20 -31.33 -34.43
C LEU A 11 0.12 -30.72 -33.06
N VAL A 12 1.40 -30.64 -32.68
CA VAL A 12 1.83 -30.05 -31.41
C VAL A 12 1.41 -28.58 -31.30
N VAL A 13 1.59 -27.78 -32.36
CA VAL A 13 1.18 -26.36 -32.38
C VAL A 13 -0.33 -26.23 -32.31
N CYS A 14 -1.09 -27.04 -33.07
CA CYS A 14 -2.55 -27.04 -33.01
C CYS A 14 -3.05 -27.42 -31.62
N VAL A 15 -2.47 -28.46 -31.01
CA VAL A 15 -2.80 -28.86 -29.64
C VAL A 15 -2.46 -27.72 -28.67
N ALA A 16 -1.27 -27.13 -28.75
CA ALA A 16 -0.89 -26.01 -27.89
C ALA A 16 -1.84 -24.80 -28.02
N LEU A 17 -2.26 -24.46 -29.24
CA LEU A 17 -3.24 -23.40 -29.50
C LEU A 17 -4.61 -23.73 -28.91
N VAL A 18 -5.10 -24.95 -29.11
CA VAL A 18 -6.36 -25.40 -28.52
C VAL A 18 -6.28 -25.36 -27.00
N LEU A 19 -5.17 -25.78 -26.40
CA LEU A 19 -4.97 -25.74 -24.95
C LEU A 19 -4.94 -24.30 -24.41
N ALA A 20 -4.26 -23.39 -25.11
CA ALA A 20 -4.16 -21.98 -24.74
C ALA A 20 -5.51 -21.25 -24.88
N ILE A 21 -6.23 -21.48 -25.99
CA ILE A 21 -7.58 -20.92 -26.22
C ILE A 21 -8.57 -21.48 -25.20
N GLY A 22 -8.54 -22.79 -24.95
CA GLY A 22 -9.36 -23.42 -23.92
C GLY A 22 -9.12 -22.83 -22.53
N ARG A 23 -7.87 -22.47 -22.23
CA ARG A 23 -7.51 -21.80 -20.97
C ARG A 23 -8.04 -20.39 -20.87
N ALA A 24 -7.86 -19.58 -21.91
CA ALA A 24 -8.42 -18.23 -21.95
C ALA A 24 -9.96 -18.27 -21.82
N TRP A 25 -10.61 -19.19 -22.52
CA TRP A 25 -12.06 -19.36 -22.50
C TRP A 25 -12.58 -19.84 -21.14
N GLY A 26 -11.95 -20.85 -20.54
CA GLY A 26 -12.31 -21.34 -19.20
C GLY A 26 -12.13 -20.29 -18.11
N ALA A 27 -11.09 -19.45 -18.22
CA ALA A 27 -10.88 -18.31 -17.34
C ALA A 27 -12.00 -17.27 -17.47
N LEU A 28 -12.37 -16.87 -18.69
CA LEU A 28 -13.46 -15.90 -18.92
C LEU A 28 -14.79 -16.38 -18.34
N ILE A 29 -15.16 -17.64 -18.59
CA ILE A 29 -16.41 -18.21 -18.05
C ILE A 29 -16.35 -18.29 -16.52
N GLY A 30 -15.24 -18.79 -15.96
CA GLY A 30 -15.09 -18.95 -14.52
C GLY A 30 -15.15 -17.62 -13.78
N ASP A 31 -14.49 -16.60 -14.32
CA ASP A 31 -14.50 -15.25 -13.78
C ASP A 31 -15.90 -14.63 -13.90
N HIS A 32 -16.53 -14.67 -15.08
CA HIS A 32 -17.87 -14.12 -15.26
C HIS A 32 -18.87 -14.74 -14.27
N ALA A 33 -18.86 -16.07 -14.14
CA ALA A 33 -19.74 -16.79 -13.22
C ALA A 33 -19.50 -16.40 -11.75
N TRP A 34 -18.27 -16.06 -11.38
CA TRP A 34 -17.94 -15.56 -10.04
C TRP A 34 -18.49 -14.14 -9.80
N PHE A 35 -18.32 -13.22 -10.75
CA PHE A 35 -18.87 -11.86 -10.66
C PHE A 35 -20.41 -11.87 -10.63
N ASP A 36 -21.04 -12.68 -11.49
CA ASP A 36 -22.49 -12.81 -11.57
C ASP A 36 -23.09 -13.36 -10.26
N ALA A 37 -22.44 -14.35 -9.64
CA ALA A 37 -22.85 -14.90 -8.34
C ALA A 37 -22.80 -13.86 -7.19
N LEU A 38 -22.00 -12.80 -7.34
CA LEU A 38 -21.90 -11.68 -6.40
C LEU A 38 -22.81 -10.50 -6.76
N GLY A 39 -23.43 -10.51 -7.93
CA GLY A 39 -24.23 -9.41 -8.46
C GLY A 39 -23.44 -8.34 -9.22
N PHE A 40 -22.14 -8.54 -9.45
CA PHE A 40 -21.23 -7.58 -10.10
C PHE A 40 -20.92 -7.93 -11.58
N GLY A 41 -21.85 -8.62 -12.27
CA GLY A 41 -21.65 -9.06 -13.66
C GLY A 41 -21.39 -7.89 -14.63
N ASP A 42 -21.95 -6.72 -14.35
CA ASP A 42 -21.72 -5.48 -15.10
C ASP A 42 -20.27 -4.98 -14.99
N VAL A 43 -19.65 -5.06 -13.80
CA VAL A 43 -18.24 -4.70 -13.59
C VAL A 43 -17.32 -5.62 -14.39
N TRP A 44 -17.65 -6.91 -14.45
CA TRP A 44 -16.88 -7.86 -15.27
C TRP A 44 -16.95 -7.50 -16.75
N TRP A 45 -18.14 -7.19 -17.29
CA TRP A 45 -18.30 -6.82 -18.70
C TRP A 45 -17.54 -5.54 -19.02
N TRP A 46 -17.62 -4.53 -18.16
CA TRP A 46 -16.86 -3.29 -18.33
C TRP A 46 -15.35 -3.53 -18.33
N ARG A 47 -14.81 -4.17 -17.28
CA ARG A 47 -13.39 -4.55 -17.18
C ARG A 47 -12.91 -5.31 -18.41
N THR A 48 -13.63 -6.38 -18.76
CA THR A 48 -13.25 -7.30 -19.83
C THR A 48 -13.31 -6.61 -21.19
N THR A 49 -14.32 -5.77 -21.43
CA THR A 49 -14.44 -5.02 -22.68
C THR A 49 -13.29 -4.04 -22.83
N VAL A 50 -12.98 -3.23 -21.81
CA VAL A 50 -11.87 -2.26 -21.88
C VAL A 50 -10.52 -2.96 -22.03
N ALA A 51 -10.26 -4.02 -21.26
CA ALA A 51 -9.01 -4.76 -21.36
C ALA A 51 -8.85 -5.43 -22.73
N LEU A 52 -9.92 -6.04 -23.27
CA LEU A 52 -9.89 -6.69 -24.58
C LEU A 52 -9.75 -5.68 -25.72
N THR A 53 -10.45 -4.55 -25.67
CA THR A 53 -10.31 -3.49 -26.68
C THR A 53 -8.91 -2.91 -26.68
N LEU A 54 -8.32 -2.66 -25.51
CA LEU A 54 -6.93 -2.21 -25.40
C LEU A 54 -5.96 -3.24 -25.99
N LYS A 55 -6.06 -4.52 -25.60
CA LYS A 55 -5.18 -5.59 -26.11
C LYS A 55 -5.33 -5.76 -27.62
N LEU A 56 -6.56 -5.77 -28.15
CA LEU A 56 -6.79 -5.90 -29.59
C LEU A 56 -6.30 -4.68 -30.36
N ALA A 57 -6.56 -3.46 -29.89
CA ALA A 57 -6.11 -2.23 -30.55
C ALA A 57 -4.57 -2.12 -30.54
N ALA A 58 -3.93 -2.34 -29.39
CA ALA A 58 -2.48 -2.32 -29.28
C ALA A 58 -1.81 -3.44 -30.10
N GLY A 59 -2.34 -4.66 -30.04
CA GLY A 59 -1.81 -5.81 -30.77
C GLY A 59 -1.96 -5.69 -32.29
N THR A 60 -3.09 -5.14 -32.77
CA THR A 60 -3.28 -4.86 -34.20
C THR A 60 -2.31 -3.79 -34.67
N LEU A 61 -2.20 -2.66 -33.95
CA LEU A 61 -1.24 -1.60 -34.26
C LEU A 61 0.20 -2.15 -34.30
N ALA A 62 0.62 -2.88 -33.27
CA ALA A 62 1.94 -3.50 -33.19
C ALA A 62 2.19 -4.49 -34.35
N THR A 63 1.17 -5.27 -34.73
CA THR A 63 1.27 -6.20 -35.88
C THR A 63 1.51 -5.45 -37.18
N PHE A 64 0.78 -4.36 -37.45
CA PHE A 64 0.97 -3.56 -38.66
C PHE A 64 2.34 -2.87 -38.68
N VAL A 65 2.77 -2.29 -37.56
CA VAL A 65 4.09 -1.69 -37.41
C VAL A 65 5.20 -2.74 -37.61
N MET A 66 5.09 -3.90 -36.99
CA MET A 66 6.07 -4.99 -37.15
C MET A 66 6.07 -5.54 -38.58
N ARG A 67 4.90 -5.66 -39.22
CA ARG A 67 4.81 -6.14 -40.61
C ARG A 67 5.50 -5.18 -41.59
N THR A 68 5.36 -3.87 -41.40
CA THR A 68 6.06 -2.86 -42.23
C THR A 68 7.56 -2.86 -41.95
N HIS A 69 7.96 -3.02 -40.69
CA HIS A 69 9.35 -3.15 -40.25
C HIS A 69 10.05 -4.38 -40.86
N LEU A 70 9.42 -5.55 -40.79
CA LEU A 70 9.95 -6.80 -41.38
C LEU A 70 10.01 -6.73 -42.91
N GLU A 71 9.08 -6.03 -43.56
CA GLU A 71 9.14 -5.80 -45.01
C GLU A 71 10.38 -5.00 -45.41
N ALA A 72 10.74 -3.99 -44.61
CA ALA A 72 11.95 -3.21 -44.86
C ALA A 72 13.22 -4.08 -44.79
N ILE A 73 13.23 -5.09 -43.92
CA ILE A 73 14.30 -6.10 -43.86
C ILE A 73 14.23 -7.04 -45.08
N ARG A 74 13.05 -7.57 -45.41
CA ARG A 74 12.86 -8.47 -46.56
C ARG A 74 13.36 -7.86 -47.87
N ARG A 75 13.07 -6.58 -48.11
CA ARG A 75 13.52 -5.86 -49.34
C ARG A 75 15.04 -5.79 -49.50
N SER A 76 15.82 -6.20 -48.50
CA SER A 76 17.30 -6.23 -48.59
C SER A 76 17.88 -7.44 -49.31
N PHE A 77 17.08 -8.48 -49.62
CA PHE A 77 17.55 -9.67 -50.35
C PHE A 77 16.55 -10.11 -51.43
N VAL A 78 17.05 -10.70 -52.52
CA VAL A 78 16.26 -11.04 -53.72
C VAL A 78 15.65 -12.45 -53.65
N SER A 79 16.29 -13.41 -52.99
CA SER A 79 15.72 -14.75 -52.78
C SER A 79 16.31 -15.46 -51.55
N VAL A 80 15.46 -16.21 -50.83
CA VAL A 80 15.92 -17.20 -49.85
C VAL A 80 16.06 -18.52 -50.59
N VAL A 81 17.31 -18.97 -50.77
CA VAL A 81 17.61 -20.27 -51.36
C VAL A 81 17.74 -21.28 -50.22
N VAL A 82 16.82 -22.23 -50.16
CA VAL A 82 16.92 -23.35 -49.21
C VAL A 82 17.58 -24.50 -49.95
N PRO A 83 18.80 -24.93 -49.55
CA PRO A 83 19.42 -26.10 -50.15
C PRO A 83 18.59 -27.33 -49.81
N GLY A 84 18.15 -28.05 -50.83
CA GLY A 84 17.42 -29.31 -50.71
C GLY A 84 18.11 -30.39 -51.54
N THR A 85 18.19 -31.61 -51.01
CA THR A 85 18.65 -32.78 -51.75
C THR A 85 17.47 -33.70 -52.07
N VAL A 86 17.31 -34.05 -53.35
CA VAL A 86 16.37 -35.08 -53.80
C VAL A 86 17.18 -36.13 -54.56
N GLY A 87 17.43 -37.28 -53.92
CA GLY A 87 18.39 -38.27 -54.44
C GLY A 87 19.83 -37.73 -54.37
N ASN A 88 20.58 -37.83 -55.47
CA ASN A 88 21.94 -37.28 -55.63
C ASN A 88 21.96 -35.87 -56.27
N LEU A 89 20.80 -35.22 -56.43
CA LEU A 89 20.70 -33.88 -57.02
C LEU A 89 20.48 -32.83 -55.93
N GLU A 90 21.39 -31.86 -55.85
CA GLU A 90 21.23 -30.65 -55.04
C GLU A 90 20.34 -29.64 -55.80
N PHE A 91 19.15 -29.38 -55.26
CA PHE A 91 18.22 -28.36 -55.76
C PHE A 91 18.24 -27.14 -54.85
N ASN A 92 18.52 -25.98 -55.45
CA ASN A 92 18.41 -24.67 -54.83
C ASN A 92 17.06 -24.05 -55.20
N GLY A 93 15.98 -24.52 -54.55
CA GLY A 93 14.64 -23.99 -54.77
C GLY A 93 14.47 -22.62 -54.12
N ALA A 94 14.14 -21.59 -54.91
CA ALA A 94 13.73 -20.30 -54.38
C ALA A 94 12.36 -20.45 -53.68
N VAL A 95 12.27 -20.01 -52.41
CA VAL A 95 11.00 -20.05 -51.68
C VAL A 95 9.99 -19.10 -52.35
N PRO A 96 8.75 -19.54 -52.63
CA PRO A 96 7.73 -18.67 -53.22
C PRO A 96 7.46 -17.43 -52.37
N ASP A 97 7.27 -16.30 -53.03
CA ASP A 97 7.07 -15.00 -52.38
C ASP A 97 5.87 -14.98 -51.44
N ARG A 98 4.80 -15.68 -51.83
CA ARG A 98 3.60 -15.87 -51.02
C ARG A 98 3.91 -16.56 -49.69
N THR A 99 4.79 -17.56 -49.68
CA THR A 99 5.19 -18.28 -48.46
C THR A 99 5.99 -17.37 -47.54
N ILE A 100 6.91 -16.56 -48.08
CA ILE A 100 7.68 -15.58 -47.30
C ILE A 100 6.73 -14.55 -46.68
N SER A 101 5.81 -13.97 -47.46
CA SER A 101 4.84 -12.99 -46.95
C SER A 101 3.93 -13.57 -45.87
N LEU A 102 3.46 -14.81 -46.02
CA LEU A 102 2.68 -15.52 -44.98
C LEU A 102 3.50 -15.71 -43.69
N VAL A 103 4.77 -16.10 -43.80
CA VAL A 103 5.66 -16.23 -42.64
C VAL A 103 5.89 -14.87 -41.96
N LEU A 104 6.10 -13.80 -42.72
CA LEU A 104 6.27 -12.45 -42.15
C LEU A 104 5.01 -11.95 -41.44
N TRP A 105 3.82 -12.21 -42.00
CA TRP A 105 2.57 -11.94 -41.30
C TRP A 105 2.43 -12.78 -40.04
N ALA A 106 2.76 -14.08 -40.09
CA ALA A 106 2.71 -14.95 -38.92
C ALA A 106 3.66 -14.47 -37.81
N VAL A 107 4.89 -14.07 -38.16
CA VAL A 107 5.86 -13.50 -37.21
C VAL A 107 5.40 -12.15 -36.68
N ALA A 108 4.87 -11.27 -37.54
CA ALA A 108 4.36 -9.97 -37.11
C ALA A 108 3.17 -10.10 -36.15
N ILE A 109 2.23 -11.02 -36.42
CA ILE A 109 1.10 -11.32 -35.53
C ILE A 109 1.62 -11.92 -34.22
N ALA A 110 2.56 -12.87 -34.29
CA ALA A 110 3.12 -13.48 -33.09
C ALA A 110 3.80 -12.44 -32.19
N ILE A 111 4.61 -11.54 -32.75
CA ILE A 111 5.25 -10.45 -32.00
C ILE A 111 4.21 -9.43 -31.53
N GLY A 112 3.22 -9.07 -32.35
CA GLY A 112 2.15 -8.15 -31.96
C GLY A 112 1.33 -8.66 -30.77
N VAL A 113 0.96 -9.95 -30.78
CA VAL A 113 0.28 -10.61 -29.65
C VAL A 113 1.21 -10.71 -28.44
N LEU A 114 2.47 -11.13 -28.63
CA LEU A 114 3.45 -11.22 -27.55
C LEU A 114 3.68 -9.86 -26.88
N LEU A 115 3.73 -8.79 -27.67
CA LEU A 115 3.85 -7.44 -27.15
C LEU A 115 2.69 -7.15 -26.23
N THR A 116 1.43 -7.53 -26.51
CA THR A 116 0.28 -7.24 -25.61
C THR A 116 0.26 -8.02 -24.29
N VAL A 117 1.12 -9.02 -24.11
CA VAL A 117 1.08 -9.89 -22.91
C VAL A 117 1.29 -9.09 -21.62
N PRO A 118 2.27 -8.17 -21.51
CA PRO A 118 2.43 -7.32 -20.33
C PRO A 118 1.32 -6.28 -20.09
N ILE A 119 0.30 -6.12 -20.96
CA ILE A 119 -0.83 -5.18 -20.71
C ILE A 119 -1.76 -5.83 -19.69
N ASP A 120 -1.37 -5.89 -18.43
CA ASP A 120 -2.22 -6.46 -17.38
C ASP A 120 -3.10 -5.41 -16.71
N ASP A 121 -2.61 -4.17 -16.62
CA ASP A 121 -3.37 -3.06 -16.08
C ASP A 121 -4.13 -2.29 -17.18
N TRP A 122 -5.45 -2.39 -17.13
CA TRP A 122 -6.41 -1.75 -18.03
C TRP A 122 -6.99 -0.46 -17.44
N THR A 123 -6.75 -0.20 -16.15
CA THR A 123 -7.36 0.91 -15.40
C THR A 123 -6.96 2.29 -15.94
N PRO A 124 -5.72 2.55 -16.45
CA PRO A 124 -5.37 3.87 -16.98
C PRO A 124 -6.24 4.25 -18.18
N LEU A 125 -6.45 3.35 -19.14
CA LEU A 125 -7.34 3.60 -20.28
C LEU A 125 -8.78 3.83 -19.80
N ALA A 126 -9.27 3.01 -18.88
CA ALA A 126 -10.61 3.13 -18.32
C ALA A 126 -10.84 4.49 -17.63
N ASN A 127 -9.83 5.03 -16.96
CA ASN A 127 -9.89 6.32 -16.29
C ASN A 127 -9.87 7.49 -17.30
N VAL A 128 -9.13 7.35 -18.40
CA VAL A 128 -9.13 8.33 -19.50
C VAL A 128 -10.47 8.37 -20.23
N LEU A 129 -11.08 7.20 -20.51
CA LEU A 129 -12.37 7.13 -21.20
C LEU A 129 -13.50 7.83 -20.42
N ASP A 130 -13.41 7.85 -19.09
CA ASP A 130 -14.39 8.51 -18.20
C ASP A 130 -13.85 9.84 -17.63
N ALA A 131 -12.80 10.42 -18.24
CA ALA A 131 -12.20 11.64 -17.76
C ALA A 131 -13.16 12.84 -17.89
N ARG A 132 -13.26 13.61 -16.80
CA ARG A 132 -13.93 14.92 -16.72
C ARG A 132 -12.97 15.91 -16.05
N PRO A 133 -13.20 17.22 -16.08
CA PRO A 133 -12.43 18.13 -15.24
C PRO A 133 -12.84 18.01 -13.76
N PHE A 134 -11.89 18.13 -12.83
CA PHE A 134 -12.17 18.30 -11.40
C PHE A 134 -12.50 19.75 -11.06
N GLY A 135 -12.11 20.71 -11.89
CA GLY A 135 -12.26 22.15 -11.64
C GLY A 135 -11.14 22.72 -10.76
N GLU A 136 -10.05 21.98 -10.60
CA GLU A 136 -8.86 22.37 -9.85
C GLU A 136 -7.63 22.04 -10.70
N SER A 137 -6.70 23.00 -10.80
CA SER A 137 -5.51 22.89 -11.66
C SER A 137 -4.23 23.12 -10.88
N ASP A 138 -3.15 22.49 -11.34
CA ASP A 138 -1.81 22.70 -10.80
C ASP A 138 -1.32 24.15 -11.06
N PRO A 139 -0.48 24.74 -10.18
CA PRO A 139 -0.10 26.14 -10.29
C PRO A 139 0.95 26.44 -11.38
N TYR A 140 1.59 25.44 -11.99
CA TYR A 140 2.73 25.63 -12.90
C TYR A 140 2.36 25.37 -14.37
N PHE A 141 1.83 24.19 -14.67
CA PHE A 141 1.33 23.81 -15.99
C PHE A 141 -0.14 24.22 -16.21
N GLN A 142 -0.88 24.54 -15.14
CA GLN A 142 -2.30 24.89 -15.20
C GLN A 142 -3.19 23.77 -15.76
N TYR A 143 -2.71 22.53 -15.67
CA TYR A 143 -3.49 21.36 -16.05
C TYR A 143 -4.41 20.97 -14.90
N ASP A 144 -5.66 20.65 -15.25
CA ASP A 144 -6.64 20.13 -14.30
C ASP A 144 -6.12 18.83 -13.66
N LEU A 145 -6.46 18.58 -12.40
CA LEU A 145 -6.08 17.35 -11.69
C LEU A 145 -6.49 16.06 -12.43
N ALA A 146 -7.43 16.12 -13.38
CA ALA A 146 -7.80 15.02 -14.24
C ALA A 146 -6.68 14.61 -15.18
N PHE A 147 -5.90 15.57 -15.69
CA PHE A 147 -4.71 15.26 -16.45
C PHE A 147 -3.77 14.38 -15.61
N TRP A 148 -3.49 14.82 -14.38
CA TRP A 148 -2.54 14.16 -13.49
C TRP A 148 -3.01 12.78 -13.03
N THR A 149 -4.29 12.63 -12.69
CA THR A 149 -4.83 11.39 -12.08
C THR A 149 -5.36 10.38 -13.11
N THR A 150 -5.65 10.82 -14.35
CA THR A 150 -6.22 9.94 -15.38
C THR A 150 -5.36 9.85 -16.64
N TRP A 151 -4.95 10.97 -17.23
CA TRP A 151 -4.23 10.99 -18.49
C TRP A 151 -2.75 10.62 -18.35
N LEU A 152 -2.05 11.20 -17.38
CA LEU A 152 -0.62 10.99 -17.20
C LEU A 152 -0.25 9.51 -16.95
N PRO A 153 -0.98 8.73 -16.11
CA PRO A 153 -0.74 7.29 -15.99
C PRO A 153 -0.88 6.54 -17.33
N PHE A 154 -1.84 6.92 -18.16
CA PHE A 154 -2.00 6.34 -19.49
C PHE A 154 -0.88 6.76 -20.45
N GLU A 155 -0.40 8.01 -20.38
CA GLU A 155 0.75 8.50 -21.17
C GLU A 155 2.04 7.76 -20.78
N LEU A 156 2.27 7.53 -19.49
CA LEU A 156 3.38 6.71 -18.97
C LEU A 156 3.31 5.27 -19.46
N GLN A 157 2.12 4.66 -19.39
CA GLN A 157 1.89 3.34 -19.96
C GLN A 157 2.20 3.38 -21.47
N ALA A 158 1.56 4.23 -22.27
CA ALA A 158 1.81 4.31 -23.71
C ALA A 158 3.30 4.51 -24.07
N TYR A 159 4.04 5.32 -23.30
CA TYR A 159 5.47 5.54 -23.48
C TYR A 159 6.30 4.27 -23.22
N THR A 160 6.09 3.57 -22.10
CA THR A 160 6.81 2.31 -21.79
C THR A 160 6.56 1.24 -22.85
N TRP A 161 5.33 1.19 -23.35
CA TRP A 161 4.90 0.32 -24.45
C TRP A 161 5.60 0.66 -25.78
N ALA A 162 5.69 1.94 -26.12
CA ALA A 162 6.40 2.41 -27.31
C ALA A 162 7.90 2.09 -27.23
N LEU A 163 8.53 2.23 -26.06
CA LEU A 163 9.93 1.88 -25.82
C LEU A 163 10.18 0.37 -25.97
N LEU A 164 9.32 -0.47 -25.40
CA LEU A 164 9.39 -1.92 -25.54
C LEU A 164 9.25 -2.34 -27.02
N ALA A 165 8.26 -1.80 -27.73
CA ALA A 165 8.07 -2.07 -29.15
C ALA A 165 9.30 -1.64 -29.98
N HIS A 166 9.87 -0.47 -29.67
CA HIS A 166 11.09 0.02 -30.32
C HIS A 166 12.31 -0.89 -30.05
N ALA A 167 12.47 -1.38 -28.82
CA ALA A 167 13.53 -2.31 -28.46
C ALA A 167 13.40 -3.64 -29.23
N VAL A 168 12.19 -4.18 -29.34
CA VAL A 168 11.90 -5.39 -30.13
C VAL A 168 12.19 -5.17 -31.62
N MET A 169 11.77 -4.03 -32.19
CA MET A 169 12.09 -3.67 -33.58
C MET A 169 13.60 -3.52 -33.80
N SER A 170 14.31 -2.90 -32.88
CA SER A 170 15.77 -2.77 -32.94
C SER A 170 16.46 -4.14 -32.89
N MET A 171 16.03 -5.02 -31.99
CA MET A 171 16.53 -6.39 -31.93
C MET A 171 16.24 -7.17 -33.21
N ALA A 172 15.00 -7.12 -33.71
CA ALA A 172 14.60 -7.77 -34.96
C ALA A 172 15.40 -7.24 -36.17
N THR A 173 15.79 -5.96 -36.15
CA THR A 173 16.65 -5.36 -37.17
C THR A 173 18.06 -5.93 -37.15
N ILE A 174 18.68 -6.01 -35.96
CA ILE A 174 20.01 -6.56 -35.79
C ILE A 174 20.02 -8.03 -36.22
N VAL A 175 19.11 -8.84 -35.68
CA VAL A 175 18.99 -10.27 -36.01
C VAL A 175 18.71 -10.45 -37.50
N GLY A 176 17.76 -9.69 -38.06
CA GLY A 176 17.39 -9.75 -39.47
C GLY A 176 18.56 -9.46 -40.40
N TYR A 177 19.36 -8.42 -40.13
CA TYR A 177 20.50 -8.09 -40.98
C TYR A 177 21.74 -8.97 -40.75
N VAL A 178 21.91 -9.56 -39.57
CA VAL A 178 22.95 -10.57 -39.35
C VAL A 178 22.61 -11.85 -40.12
N LEU A 179 21.36 -12.32 -40.05
CA LEU A 179 20.91 -13.51 -40.77
C LEU A 179 20.97 -13.34 -42.29
N THR A 180 20.67 -12.14 -42.81
CA THR A 180 20.76 -11.84 -44.24
C THR A 180 22.17 -11.48 -44.71
N ARG A 181 23.19 -11.54 -43.83
CA ARG A 181 24.56 -11.09 -44.07
C ARG A 181 24.67 -9.62 -44.51
N GLY A 182 23.68 -8.80 -44.18
CA GLY A 182 23.72 -7.35 -44.34
C GLY A 182 24.63 -6.64 -43.34
N ILE A 183 24.93 -7.31 -42.22
CA ILE A 183 25.95 -6.97 -41.23
C ILE A 183 26.90 -8.17 -41.13
N GLY A 184 28.19 -7.96 -41.39
CA GLY A 184 29.20 -9.00 -41.33
C GLY A 184 30.60 -8.44 -41.12
N THR A 185 31.59 -9.32 -41.03
CA THR A 185 33.00 -8.94 -40.84
C THR A 185 33.80 -9.32 -42.08
N ASP A 186 34.39 -8.33 -42.75
CA ASP A 186 35.43 -8.57 -43.77
C ASP A 186 36.79 -8.43 -43.06
N GLY A 187 37.33 -9.55 -42.55
CA GLY A 187 38.53 -9.58 -41.72
C GLY A 187 38.32 -8.88 -40.36
N ARG A 188 38.98 -7.73 -40.13
CA ARG A 188 38.83 -6.89 -38.92
C ARG A 188 37.82 -5.74 -39.04
N ALA A 189 37.28 -5.47 -40.23
CA ALA A 189 36.36 -4.35 -40.45
C ALA A 189 34.89 -4.79 -40.46
N LEU A 190 34.04 -4.06 -39.74
CA LEU A 190 32.59 -4.26 -39.76
C LEU A 190 32.00 -3.73 -41.08
N ARG A 191 31.43 -4.62 -41.89
CA ARG A 191 30.74 -4.28 -43.13
C ARG A 191 29.25 -4.19 -42.88
N VAL A 192 28.69 -3.00 -43.12
CA VAL A 192 27.24 -2.74 -43.03
C VAL A 192 26.74 -2.24 -44.37
N THR A 193 25.73 -2.91 -44.94
CA THR A 193 25.14 -2.49 -46.22
C THR A 193 24.49 -1.11 -46.13
N ARG A 194 24.39 -0.39 -47.25
CA ARG A 194 23.75 0.95 -47.30
C ARG A 194 22.30 0.91 -46.80
N HIS A 195 21.58 -0.17 -47.11
CA HIS A 195 20.19 -0.37 -46.70
C HIS A 195 20.08 -0.61 -45.19
N ALA A 196 20.89 -1.53 -44.64
CA ALA A 196 20.95 -1.78 -43.20
C ALA A 196 21.32 -0.51 -42.41
N ARG A 197 22.32 0.25 -42.89
CA ARG A 197 22.71 1.53 -42.28
C ARG A 197 21.54 2.52 -42.22
N ARG A 198 20.80 2.68 -43.33
CA ARG A 198 19.62 3.57 -43.38
C ARG A 198 18.51 3.14 -42.42
N HIS A 199 18.24 1.84 -42.34
CA HIS A 199 17.23 1.33 -41.42
C HIS A 199 17.62 1.56 -39.96
N ILE A 200 18.88 1.27 -39.60
CA ILE A 200 19.41 1.54 -38.25
C ILE A 200 19.36 3.03 -37.91
N THR A 201 19.69 3.93 -38.86
CA THR A 201 19.59 5.37 -38.63
C THR A 201 18.15 5.86 -38.45
N VAL A 202 17.17 5.28 -39.16
CA VAL A 202 15.75 5.60 -38.96
C VAL A 202 15.28 5.16 -37.58
N LEU A 203 15.69 3.97 -37.13
CA LEU A 203 15.42 3.53 -35.77
C LEU A 203 16.10 4.43 -34.73
N GLY A 204 17.36 4.81 -34.94
CA GLY A 204 18.05 5.76 -34.07
C GLY A 204 17.34 7.11 -33.96
N ALA A 205 16.79 7.63 -35.06
CA ALA A 205 16.00 8.85 -35.04
C ALA A 205 14.65 8.67 -34.34
N MET A 206 13.98 7.53 -34.52
CA MET A 206 12.77 7.18 -33.79
C MET A 206 13.05 7.10 -32.28
N LEU A 207 14.20 6.55 -31.87
CA LEU A 207 14.65 6.56 -30.48
C LEU A 207 14.86 7.98 -29.95
N LEU A 208 15.49 8.87 -30.73
CA LEU A 208 15.63 10.28 -30.35
C LEU A 208 14.28 11.00 -30.21
N ALA A 209 13.27 10.65 -31.01
CA ALA A 209 11.92 11.16 -30.84
C ALA A 209 11.24 10.61 -29.56
N LEU A 210 11.47 9.34 -29.21
CA LEU A 210 11.04 8.78 -27.92
C LEU A 210 11.75 9.45 -26.74
N ILE A 211 13.04 9.75 -26.87
CA ILE A 211 13.78 10.53 -25.86
C ILE A 211 13.23 11.96 -25.75
N ALA A 212 12.82 12.58 -26.87
CA ALA A 212 12.14 13.87 -26.81
C ALA A 212 10.80 13.78 -26.06
N TRP A 213 10.04 12.71 -26.26
CA TRP A 213 8.82 12.45 -25.47
C TRP A 213 9.15 12.24 -23.99
N SER A 214 10.24 11.53 -23.65
CA SER A 214 10.63 11.36 -22.26
C SER A 214 10.92 12.69 -21.57
N TYR A 215 11.60 13.65 -22.22
CA TYR A 215 11.83 14.97 -21.62
C TYR A 215 10.56 15.78 -21.34
N ARG A 216 9.48 15.56 -22.11
CA ARG A 216 8.16 16.12 -21.79
C ARG A 216 7.59 15.45 -20.54
N ILE A 217 7.65 14.12 -20.45
CA ILE A 217 7.19 13.36 -19.28
C ILE A 217 8.00 13.75 -18.03
N ASP A 218 9.31 13.91 -18.14
CA ASP A 218 10.19 14.37 -17.07
C ASP A 218 9.77 15.75 -16.54
N GLY A 219 9.14 16.58 -17.35
CA GLY A 219 8.55 17.85 -16.92
C GLY A 219 7.42 17.65 -15.91
N PHE A 220 6.54 16.67 -16.17
CA PHE A 220 5.48 16.29 -15.25
C PHE A 220 6.01 15.55 -14.03
N ASP A 221 6.96 14.65 -14.25
CA ASP A 221 7.61 13.86 -13.19
C ASP A 221 8.25 14.75 -12.13
N ARG A 222 8.83 15.90 -12.51
CA ARG A 222 9.36 16.88 -11.55
C ARG A 222 8.30 17.40 -10.58
N LEU A 223 7.04 17.59 -11.00
CA LEU A 223 5.99 17.99 -10.08
C LEU A 223 5.55 16.83 -9.18
N VAL A 224 5.67 15.58 -9.66
CA VAL A 224 5.26 14.38 -8.91
C VAL A 224 6.31 13.95 -7.90
N HIS A 225 7.59 13.90 -8.28
CA HIS A 225 8.69 13.35 -7.47
C HIS A 225 9.73 14.38 -7.02
N GLY A 226 9.70 15.61 -7.55
CA GLY A 226 10.67 16.67 -7.24
C GLY A 226 12.13 16.29 -7.51
N THR A 227 13.05 17.23 -7.29
CA THR A 227 14.49 16.90 -7.19
C THR A 227 15.15 17.41 -5.91
N GLY A 228 14.38 18.09 -5.04
CA GLY A 228 14.83 18.59 -3.75
C GLY A 228 14.94 17.50 -2.67
N GLY A 229 15.21 17.93 -1.43
CA GLY A 229 15.21 17.02 -0.27
C GLY A 229 13.88 16.30 -0.13
N GLU A 230 13.92 15.00 0.19
CA GLU A 230 12.74 14.13 0.33
C GLU A 230 11.81 14.08 -0.92
N GLY A 231 12.33 14.44 -2.10
CA GLY A 231 11.52 14.49 -3.32
C GLY A 231 10.62 15.72 -3.43
N ALA A 232 10.90 16.79 -2.68
CA ALA A 232 10.14 18.02 -2.78
C ALA A 232 10.43 18.76 -4.10
N PHE A 233 9.38 19.27 -4.74
CA PHE A 233 9.49 20.20 -5.87
C PHE A 233 10.00 21.56 -5.39
N GLY A 234 11.10 22.04 -5.96
CA GLY A 234 11.77 23.27 -5.50
C GLY A 234 12.00 24.34 -6.56
N PHE A 235 12.76 25.37 -6.20
CA PHE A 235 13.08 26.47 -7.11
C PHE A 235 13.85 26.02 -8.35
N ALA A 236 14.86 25.15 -8.18
CA ALA A 236 15.68 24.66 -9.26
C ALA A 236 14.84 23.89 -10.30
N ASP A 237 13.88 23.08 -9.86
CA ASP A 237 12.96 22.36 -10.72
C ASP A 237 12.15 23.33 -11.59
N HIS A 238 11.51 24.32 -10.97
CA HIS A 238 10.68 25.27 -11.67
C HIS A 238 11.45 26.18 -12.63
N ARG A 239 12.56 26.78 -12.18
CA ARG A 239 13.26 27.84 -12.93
C ARG A 239 14.31 27.33 -13.91
N VAL A 240 14.84 26.13 -13.69
CA VAL A 240 15.90 25.55 -14.54
C VAL A 240 15.44 24.21 -15.12
N GLY A 241 14.91 23.32 -14.29
CA GLY A 241 14.49 21.97 -14.69
C GLY A 241 13.43 21.96 -15.79
N LEU A 242 12.29 22.64 -15.58
CA LEU A 242 11.19 22.67 -16.54
C LEU A 242 11.59 23.33 -17.87
N PRO A 243 12.17 24.55 -17.91
CA PRO A 243 12.60 25.15 -19.17
C PRO A 243 13.73 24.35 -19.85
N GLY A 244 14.67 23.81 -19.08
CA GLY A 244 15.76 22.98 -19.60
C GLY A 244 15.25 21.69 -20.27
N GLY A 245 14.23 21.05 -19.70
CA GLY A 245 13.56 19.90 -20.30
C GLY A 245 12.93 20.22 -21.66
N ILE A 246 12.25 21.36 -21.78
CA ILE A 246 11.67 21.82 -23.06
C ILE A 246 12.76 22.06 -24.11
N VAL A 247 13.87 22.71 -23.74
CA VAL A 247 15.01 22.92 -24.65
C VAL A 247 15.57 21.57 -25.11
N MET A 248 15.72 20.61 -24.19
CA MET A 248 16.22 19.29 -24.53
C MET A 248 15.28 18.51 -25.47
N GLN A 249 13.97 18.62 -25.25
CA GLN A 249 12.95 18.06 -26.13
C GLN A 249 13.12 18.59 -27.56
N VAL A 250 13.26 19.91 -27.73
CA VAL A 250 13.47 20.54 -29.05
C VAL A 250 14.80 20.09 -29.68
N ILE A 251 15.89 20.04 -28.91
CA ILE A 251 17.19 19.57 -29.39
C ILE A 251 17.10 18.11 -29.86
N CYS A 252 16.40 17.24 -29.12
CA CYS A 252 16.23 15.84 -29.48
C CYS A 252 15.42 15.67 -30.77
N LEU A 253 14.34 16.44 -30.95
CA LEU A 253 13.55 16.42 -32.20
C LEU A 253 14.36 16.95 -33.38
N ALA A 254 15.11 18.03 -33.20
CA ALA A 254 16.02 18.55 -34.23
C ALA A 254 17.10 17.52 -34.58
N ALA A 255 17.71 16.88 -33.59
CA ALA A 255 18.70 15.83 -33.77
C ALA A 255 18.12 14.61 -34.49
N ALA A 256 16.89 14.20 -34.18
CA ALA A 256 16.18 13.14 -34.91
C ALA A 256 16.06 13.49 -36.40
N GLY A 257 15.66 14.73 -36.72
CA GLY A 257 15.63 15.22 -38.10
C GLY A 257 16.99 15.20 -38.80
N VAL A 258 18.06 15.64 -38.12
CA VAL A 258 19.44 15.61 -38.65
C VAL A 258 19.93 14.18 -38.86
N VAL A 259 19.63 13.26 -37.94
CA VAL A 259 20.00 11.84 -38.06
C VAL A 259 19.29 11.19 -39.24
N ILE A 260 17.99 11.43 -39.42
CA ILE A 260 17.24 11.00 -40.61
C ILE A 260 17.91 11.56 -41.86
N TRP A 261 18.11 12.88 -41.95
CA TRP A 261 18.74 13.51 -43.10
C TRP A 261 20.13 12.92 -43.42
N SER A 262 20.95 12.64 -42.39
CA SER A 262 22.29 12.06 -42.54
C SER A 262 22.29 10.69 -43.22
N ALA A 263 21.18 9.93 -43.15
CA ALA A 263 21.06 8.60 -43.74
C ALA A 263 20.97 8.61 -45.28
N TRP A 264 20.46 9.71 -45.85
CA TRP A 264 20.41 9.91 -47.31
C TRP A 264 21.51 10.83 -47.83
N SER A 265 22.04 11.70 -46.97
CA SER A 265 23.16 12.58 -47.27
C SER A 265 24.51 11.85 -47.34
N ARG A 266 25.52 12.50 -47.91
CA ARG A 266 26.92 12.02 -47.94
C ARG A 266 27.72 12.39 -46.68
N GLN A 267 27.06 12.83 -45.62
CA GLN A 267 27.68 13.42 -44.42
C GLN A 267 27.29 12.66 -43.12
N PRO A 268 27.80 11.43 -42.89
CA PRO A 268 27.45 10.66 -41.68
C PRO A 268 27.94 11.31 -40.37
N ARG A 269 28.96 12.18 -40.46
CA ARG A 269 29.50 12.92 -39.31
C ARG A 269 28.46 13.86 -38.69
N ALA A 270 27.51 14.37 -39.47
CA ALA A 270 26.45 15.24 -38.96
C ALA A 270 25.50 14.51 -38.00
N GLY A 271 25.16 13.25 -38.30
CA GLY A 271 24.33 12.42 -37.42
C GLY A 271 25.04 12.09 -36.10
N ILE A 272 26.33 11.76 -36.16
CA ILE A 272 27.15 11.53 -34.95
C ILE A 272 27.23 12.81 -34.12
N ALA A 273 27.53 13.95 -34.75
CA ALA A 273 27.58 15.23 -34.07
C ALA A 273 26.25 15.57 -33.38
N ALA A 274 25.10 15.34 -34.05
CA ALA A 274 23.79 15.59 -33.46
C ALA A 274 23.54 14.73 -32.21
N VAL A 275 23.84 13.43 -32.25
CA VAL A 275 23.70 12.53 -31.10
C VAL A 275 24.66 12.96 -29.97
N THR A 276 25.92 13.27 -30.30
CA THR A 276 26.89 13.76 -29.32
C THR A 276 26.42 15.06 -28.66
N THR A 277 25.87 16.00 -29.42
CA THR A 277 25.30 17.24 -28.87
C THR A 277 24.16 16.96 -27.91
N VAL A 278 23.22 16.05 -28.25
CA VAL A 278 22.15 15.65 -27.33
C VAL A 278 22.73 15.11 -26.02
N LEU A 279 23.71 14.21 -26.10
CA LEU A 279 24.33 13.61 -24.91
C LEU A 279 25.06 14.64 -24.04
N LEU A 280 25.83 15.54 -24.66
CA LEU A 280 26.56 16.59 -23.95
C LEU A 280 25.60 17.60 -23.31
N MET A 281 24.58 18.03 -24.03
CA MET A 281 23.59 18.98 -23.51
C MET A 281 22.75 18.35 -22.40
N ALA A 282 22.37 17.07 -22.52
CA ALA A 282 21.67 16.34 -21.46
C ALA A 282 22.51 16.24 -20.19
N LEU A 283 23.81 15.94 -20.33
CA LEU A 283 24.75 15.92 -19.22
C LEU A 283 24.90 17.31 -18.59
N LEU A 284 25.03 18.35 -19.42
CA LEU A 284 25.13 19.73 -18.97
C LEU A 284 23.89 20.17 -18.19
N LEU A 285 22.69 19.83 -18.67
CA LEU A 285 21.46 20.12 -17.94
C LEU A 285 21.45 19.41 -16.59
N ARG A 286 21.75 18.11 -16.55
CA ARG A 286 21.70 17.31 -15.33
C ARG A 286 22.73 17.75 -14.29
N GLN A 287 23.97 17.98 -14.70
CA GLN A 287 25.07 18.34 -13.78
C GLN A 287 25.11 19.85 -13.49
N GLY A 288 24.69 20.67 -14.45
CA GLY A 288 24.69 22.13 -14.33
C GLY A 288 23.47 22.71 -13.64
N MET A 289 22.38 21.94 -13.45
CA MET A 289 21.14 22.45 -12.86
C MET A 289 21.33 23.20 -11.53
N PRO A 290 22.11 22.68 -10.53
CA PRO A 290 22.30 23.40 -9.27
C PRO A 290 23.02 24.74 -9.47
N LEU A 291 24.09 24.74 -10.28
CA LEU A 291 24.88 25.93 -10.58
C LEU A 291 24.06 27.00 -11.32
N LEU A 292 23.23 26.56 -12.27
CA LEU A 292 22.32 27.43 -13.00
C LEU A 292 21.27 28.02 -12.06
N ALA A 293 20.72 27.23 -11.13
CA ALA A 293 19.74 27.70 -10.17
C ALA A 293 20.31 28.81 -9.26
N ASP A 294 21.55 28.65 -8.79
CA ASP A 294 22.24 29.67 -8.00
C ASP A 294 22.50 30.95 -8.81
N SER A 295 22.89 30.80 -10.09
CA SER A 295 23.15 31.94 -10.98
C SER A 295 21.90 32.76 -11.29
N VAL A 296 20.74 32.11 -11.45
CA VAL A 296 19.47 32.75 -11.79
C VAL A 296 18.93 33.60 -10.65
N ASP A 297 19.23 33.23 -9.40
CA ASP A 297 18.72 33.95 -8.23
C ASP A 297 19.60 35.13 -7.81
N GLY A 298 20.90 35.12 -8.13
CA GLY A 298 21.80 36.23 -7.77
C GLY A 298 22.17 36.28 -6.29
N GLY A 299 22.07 35.16 -5.56
CA GLY A 299 22.53 35.04 -4.17
C GLY A 299 21.53 35.45 -3.08
N GLY A 300 20.22 35.41 -3.36
CA GLY A 300 19.18 35.62 -2.34
C GLY A 300 19.09 34.49 -1.31
N ASP A 301 18.35 34.75 -0.21
CA ASP A 301 18.11 33.78 0.85
C ASP A 301 17.34 32.54 0.33
N THR A 302 18.00 31.38 0.37
CA THR A 302 17.48 30.11 -0.15
C THR A 302 16.21 29.66 0.58
N VAL A 303 16.10 29.94 1.88
CA VAL A 303 14.93 29.53 2.70
C VAL A 303 13.69 30.28 2.24
N MET A 304 13.80 31.61 2.07
CA MET A 304 12.68 32.44 1.62
C MET A 304 12.25 32.09 0.18
N ARG A 305 13.20 31.69 -0.67
CA ARG A 305 12.95 31.26 -2.04
C ARG A 305 12.18 29.94 -2.11
N GLU A 306 12.61 28.95 -1.34
CA GLU A 306 12.00 27.61 -1.33
C GLU A 306 10.62 27.61 -0.64
N ARG A 307 10.41 28.52 0.31
CA ARG A 307 9.17 28.62 1.09
C ARG A 307 7.90 28.58 0.25
N ARG A 308 7.84 29.31 -0.87
CA ARG A 308 6.63 29.34 -1.72
C ARG A 308 6.31 27.98 -2.36
N TYR A 309 7.34 27.18 -2.65
CA TYR A 309 7.18 25.85 -3.25
C TYR A 309 6.76 24.84 -2.19
N LEU A 310 7.36 24.92 -1.00
CA LEU A 310 6.97 24.11 0.16
C LEU A 310 5.53 24.43 0.62
N ASP A 311 5.14 25.71 0.62
CA ASP A 311 3.76 26.13 0.94
C ASP A 311 2.75 25.56 -0.08
N ALA A 312 3.10 25.55 -1.37
CA ALA A 312 2.28 24.92 -2.41
C ALA A 312 2.23 23.40 -2.23
N GLY A 313 3.37 22.74 -2.01
CA GLY A 313 3.47 21.30 -1.77
C GLY A 313 2.63 20.87 -0.58
N SER A 314 2.83 21.49 0.59
CA SER A 314 2.04 21.19 1.80
C SER A 314 0.53 21.32 1.58
N SER A 315 0.09 22.32 0.80
CA SER A 315 -1.31 22.51 0.45
C SER A 315 -1.85 21.35 -0.38
N TYR A 316 -1.09 20.90 -1.38
CA TYR A 316 -1.47 19.76 -2.22
C TYR A 316 -1.44 18.44 -1.43
N THR A 317 -0.44 18.21 -0.57
CA THR A 317 -0.36 17.04 0.32
C THR A 317 -1.57 16.96 1.25
N ARG A 318 -1.98 18.06 1.88
CA ARG A 318 -3.17 18.06 2.75
C ARG A 318 -4.46 17.67 2.03
N ARG A 319 -4.64 18.11 0.77
CA ARG A 319 -5.80 17.73 -0.05
C ARG A 319 -5.71 16.29 -0.55
N ALA A 320 -4.50 15.83 -0.89
CA ALA A 320 -4.24 14.50 -1.41
C ALA A 320 -4.62 13.38 -0.41
N TYR A 321 -4.42 13.63 0.90
CA TYR A 321 -4.70 12.68 1.99
C TYR A 321 -5.84 13.09 2.92
N GLU A 322 -6.66 14.06 2.50
CA GLU A 322 -7.82 14.55 3.26
C GLU A 322 -7.52 15.08 4.67
N SER A 323 -6.28 15.47 4.96
CA SER A 323 -5.92 16.00 6.27
C SER A 323 -6.66 17.32 6.58
N ASP A 324 -7.06 18.07 5.55
CA ASP A 324 -7.92 19.25 5.68
C ASP A 324 -9.33 18.94 6.24
N ARG A 325 -9.74 17.67 6.23
CA ARG A 325 -11.02 17.20 6.81
C ARG A 325 -10.89 16.81 8.28
N VAL A 326 -9.69 16.79 8.85
CA VAL A 326 -9.46 16.55 10.28
C VAL A 326 -10.06 17.71 11.06
N ILE A 327 -10.97 17.41 11.99
CA ILE A 327 -11.70 18.42 12.78
C ILE A 327 -11.21 18.49 14.23
N ALA A 328 -11.53 19.56 14.94
CA ALA A 328 -11.30 19.62 16.38
C ALA A 328 -12.13 18.55 17.12
N ALA A 329 -11.54 17.94 18.14
CA ALA A 329 -12.23 17.02 19.04
C ALA A 329 -13.32 17.77 19.84
N ALA A 330 -14.47 17.12 20.00
CA ALA A 330 -15.59 17.60 20.81
C ALA A 330 -15.51 17.05 22.25
N GLN A 331 -16.30 17.61 23.16
CA GLN A 331 -16.38 17.12 24.56
C GLN A 331 -16.70 15.61 24.67
N GLY A 332 -17.45 15.06 23.70
CA GLY A 332 -17.78 13.64 23.63
C GLY A 332 -16.66 12.71 23.14
N ASP A 333 -15.51 13.25 22.75
CA ASP A 333 -14.37 12.49 22.22
C ASP A 333 -13.33 12.16 23.32
N THR A 334 -13.76 12.17 24.59
CA THR A 334 -12.94 11.76 25.74
C THR A 334 -13.06 10.26 25.98
N ALA A 335 -11.94 9.61 26.27
CA ALA A 335 -11.92 8.18 26.56
C ALA A 335 -12.29 7.89 28.02
N SER A 336 -12.98 6.76 28.23
CA SER A 336 -13.26 6.26 29.57
C SER A 336 -12.09 5.44 30.10
N LEU A 337 -11.42 5.93 31.15
CA LEU A 337 -10.35 5.18 31.83
C LEU A 337 -10.84 3.79 32.29
N PRO A 338 -11.94 3.65 33.06
CA PRO A 338 -12.40 2.35 33.55
C PRO A 338 -12.91 1.40 32.45
N ALA A 339 -13.42 1.96 31.34
CA ALA A 339 -13.95 1.16 30.22
C ALA A 339 -12.96 1.06 29.06
N THR A 340 -11.69 1.42 29.27
CA THR A 340 -10.64 1.22 28.28
C THR A 340 -10.36 -0.28 28.16
N PRO A 341 -10.38 -0.85 26.95
CA PRO A 341 -10.00 -2.24 26.75
C PRO A 341 -8.61 -2.50 27.33
N LEU A 342 -8.44 -3.47 28.23
CA LEU A 342 -7.12 -3.81 28.77
C LEU A 342 -6.41 -4.84 27.90
N TRP A 343 -7.17 -5.63 27.14
CA TRP A 343 -6.69 -6.72 26.31
C TRP A 343 -6.58 -6.31 24.84
N ASP A 344 -5.70 -6.97 24.10
CA ASP A 344 -5.38 -6.77 22.66
C ASP A 344 -5.20 -8.13 21.97
N ARG A 345 -4.97 -8.20 20.65
CA ARG A 345 -4.80 -9.49 19.95
C ARG A 345 -3.53 -10.22 20.39
N ALA A 346 -2.47 -9.49 20.73
CA ALA A 346 -1.21 -10.05 21.21
C ALA A 346 -1.36 -10.75 22.58
N THR A 347 -2.36 -10.35 23.36
CA THR A 347 -2.68 -10.87 24.70
C THR A 347 -3.91 -11.78 24.73
N VAL A 348 -4.68 -11.88 23.66
CA VAL A 348 -5.62 -13.01 23.51
C VAL A 348 -4.82 -14.20 22.99
N PRO A 349 -4.63 -15.29 23.77
CA PRO A 349 -3.71 -16.36 23.40
C PRO A 349 -4.06 -16.94 22.03
N HIS A 350 -3.02 -17.26 21.24
CA HIS A 350 -3.11 -18.33 20.25
C HIS A 350 -3.53 -19.60 21.00
N THR A 351 -4.84 -19.84 21.06
CA THR A 351 -5.44 -20.89 21.88
C THR A 351 -5.08 -22.25 21.30
N ALA A 352 -4.13 -22.91 21.96
CA ALA A 352 -3.66 -24.28 21.78
C ALA A 352 -2.59 -24.53 20.69
N PRO A 353 -1.50 -25.27 21.03
CA PRO A 353 -0.58 -25.77 20.01
C PRO A 353 -1.37 -26.65 19.02
N GLY A 354 -1.39 -26.24 17.76
CA GLY A 354 -2.07 -26.98 16.67
C GLY A 354 -3.47 -26.50 16.27
N ARG A 355 -4.07 -25.48 16.92
CA ARG A 355 -5.32 -24.84 16.45
C ARG A 355 -5.05 -23.41 15.98
N LEU A 356 -5.56 -23.10 14.78
CA LEU A 356 -5.32 -21.85 14.06
C LEU A 356 -6.05 -20.67 14.72
N GLY A 357 -5.30 -19.61 15.05
CA GLY A 357 -5.69 -18.20 15.06
C GLY A 357 -6.91 -17.80 15.89
N ALA A 358 -6.69 -17.34 17.12
CA ALA A 358 -7.66 -16.47 17.79
C ALA A 358 -7.76 -15.14 17.02
N LEU A 359 -8.97 -14.77 16.63
CA LEU A 359 -9.29 -13.51 15.98
C LEU A 359 -10.07 -12.65 16.98
N LEU A 360 -9.66 -11.41 17.20
CA LEU A 360 -10.40 -10.46 18.02
C LEU A 360 -11.30 -9.64 17.10
N ALA A 361 -12.62 -9.74 17.28
CA ALA A 361 -13.58 -8.93 16.53
C ALA A 361 -14.39 -8.00 17.41
N TRP A 362 -14.82 -6.90 16.81
CA TRP A 362 -15.69 -5.92 17.44
C TRP A 362 -17.08 -6.51 17.64
N ASN A 363 -17.60 -6.44 18.87
CA ASN A 363 -19.00 -6.71 19.17
C ASN A 363 -19.69 -5.41 19.58
N ALA A 364 -20.72 -5.01 18.85
CA ALA A 364 -21.49 -3.80 19.17
C ALA A 364 -22.89 -4.09 19.73
N GLY A 365 -23.22 -5.37 19.96
CA GLY A 365 -24.59 -5.81 20.21
C GLY A 365 -25.26 -5.25 21.47
N ASN A 366 -24.51 -4.81 22.49
CA ASN A 366 -25.06 -4.47 23.81
C ASN A 366 -24.69 -3.08 24.32
N GLY A 367 -23.98 -2.25 23.55
CA GLY A 367 -23.59 -0.90 23.96
C GLY A 367 -22.49 -0.83 25.03
N MET A 368 -21.85 -1.95 25.36
CA MET A 368 -20.66 -2.04 26.20
C MET A 368 -19.46 -2.48 25.35
N PRO A 369 -18.23 -2.12 25.75
CA PRO A 369 -17.04 -2.59 25.06
C PRO A 369 -16.84 -4.10 25.28
N GLU A 370 -17.30 -4.90 24.30
CA GLU A 370 -17.03 -6.33 24.22
C GLU A 370 -16.25 -6.66 22.96
N ALA A 371 -15.47 -7.74 23.02
CA ALA A 371 -14.86 -8.34 21.86
C ALA A 371 -15.28 -9.80 21.73
N VAL A 372 -15.28 -10.31 20.50
CA VAL A 372 -15.49 -11.74 20.23
C VAL A 372 -14.16 -12.37 19.89
N VAL A 373 -13.81 -13.43 20.63
CA VAL A 373 -12.70 -14.30 20.28
C VAL A 373 -13.23 -15.51 19.55
N PHE A 374 -12.63 -15.81 18.42
CA PHE A 374 -12.99 -17.01 17.68
C PHE A 374 -12.00 -18.14 17.92
N ASP A 375 -12.55 -19.34 18.11
CA ASP A 375 -11.80 -20.58 18.26
C ASP A 375 -12.12 -21.52 17.08
N ALA A 376 -11.09 -21.90 16.32
CA ALA A 376 -11.25 -22.78 15.17
C ALA A 376 -11.54 -24.23 15.61
N LEU A 377 -12.76 -24.68 15.36
CA LEU A 377 -13.16 -26.07 15.46
C LEU A 377 -12.77 -26.76 14.14
N ARG A 378 -11.63 -27.47 14.14
CA ARG A 378 -11.11 -28.17 12.95
C ARG A 378 -11.71 -29.58 12.88
N ALA A 379 -12.31 -29.91 11.73
CA ALA A 379 -12.57 -31.28 11.29
C ALA A 379 -11.78 -31.55 9.99
N PRO A 380 -11.11 -32.70 9.83
CA PRO A 380 -10.39 -33.03 8.59
C PRO A 380 -11.33 -33.01 7.37
N GLY A 381 -10.94 -32.34 6.28
CA GLY A 381 -11.67 -32.36 5.01
C GLY A 381 -12.84 -31.36 4.86
N LEU A 382 -13.10 -30.52 5.87
CA LEU A 382 -14.12 -29.46 5.83
C LEU A 382 -13.50 -28.08 6.07
N LEU A 383 -14.20 -27.03 5.62
CA LEU A 383 -13.86 -25.65 6.00
C LEU A 383 -13.91 -25.52 7.53
N PRO A 384 -12.99 -24.75 8.15
CA PRO A 384 -13.00 -24.58 9.59
C PRO A 384 -14.32 -23.93 10.03
N THR A 385 -14.98 -24.56 11.00
CA THR A 385 -16.08 -23.94 11.76
C THR A 385 -15.48 -23.14 12.90
N TRP A 386 -16.04 -21.98 13.20
CA TRP A 386 -15.50 -21.08 14.22
C TRP A 386 -16.49 -20.97 15.36
N ARG A 387 -15.99 -20.95 16.59
CA ARG A 387 -16.81 -20.68 17.77
C ARG A 387 -16.52 -19.26 18.24
N ALA A 388 -17.53 -18.41 18.23
CA ALA A 388 -17.49 -17.05 18.75
C ALA A 388 -17.72 -17.07 20.27
N ILE A 389 -16.78 -16.52 21.02
CA ILE A 389 -16.84 -16.40 22.48
C ILE A 389 -16.84 -14.90 22.80
N PRO A 390 -17.95 -14.33 23.32
CA PRO A 390 -17.94 -12.94 23.78
C PRO A 390 -17.08 -12.82 25.04
N ILE A 391 -16.26 -11.78 25.09
CA ILE A 391 -15.38 -11.45 26.19
C ILE A 391 -15.57 -9.98 26.55
N ASP A 392 -15.78 -9.71 27.84
CA ASP A 392 -15.67 -8.38 28.40
C ASP A 392 -14.19 -7.97 28.44
N ILE A 393 -13.80 -7.04 27.58
CA ILE A 393 -12.41 -6.58 27.43
C ILE A 393 -12.02 -5.52 28.46
N THR A 394 -12.96 -5.07 29.29
CA THR A 394 -12.72 -4.18 30.44
C THR A 394 -12.49 -4.95 31.74
N SER A 395 -12.79 -6.25 31.75
CA SER A 395 -12.57 -7.11 32.91
C SER A 395 -11.09 -7.25 33.26
N GLU A 396 -10.80 -7.28 34.56
CA GLU A 396 -9.47 -7.57 35.11
C GLU A 396 -9.08 -9.05 34.96
N ASN A 397 -10.04 -9.93 34.66
CA ASN A 397 -9.83 -11.39 34.63
C ASN A 397 -10.70 -12.14 33.59
N PRO A 398 -10.66 -11.77 32.30
CA PRO A 398 -11.57 -12.30 31.27
C PRO A 398 -11.36 -13.79 30.99
N LEU A 399 -10.14 -14.31 31.13
CA LEU A 399 -9.83 -15.72 30.83
C LEU A 399 -10.44 -16.71 31.81
N ARG A 400 -10.82 -16.27 33.02
CA ARG A 400 -11.60 -17.09 33.96
C ARG A 400 -13.04 -17.31 33.47
N ASN A 401 -13.55 -16.41 32.64
CA ASN A 401 -14.90 -16.48 32.05
C ASN A 401 -14.92 -17.18 30.68
N VAL A 402 -13.76 -17.41 30.04
CA VAL A 402 -13.62 -18.23 28.82
C VAL A 402 -13.68 -19.71 29.21
N THR A 403 -14.85 -20.18 29.65
CA THR A 403 -15.10 -21.61 29.78
C THR A 403 -15.43 -22.18 28.40
N ALA A 404 -15.00 -23.42 28.12
CA ALA A 404 -15.25 -24.08 26.84
C ALA A 404 -16.75 -24.31 26.51
N ARG A 405 -17.70 -23.81 27.32
CA ARG A 405 -19.15 -23.99 27.18
C ARG A 405 -19.91 -22.70 26.83
N THR A 406 -19.30 -21.51 26.84
CA THR A 406 -20.00 -20.23 26.67
C THR A 406 -19.95 -19.63 25.24
N GLY A 407 -19.42 -20.37 24.26
CA GLY A 407 -19.29 -19.87 22.88
C GLY A 407 -20.38 -20.35 21.93
N ARG A 408 -20.82 -19.47 21.01
CA ARG A 408 -21.73 -19.82 19.93
C ARG A 408 -20.95 -20.34 18.72
N THR A 409 -21.36 -21.48 18.18
CA THR A 409 -20.80 -22.01 16.93
C THR A 409 -21.36 -21.21 15.76
N LEU A 410 -20.47 -20.70 14.91
CA LEU A 410 -20.83 -19.99 13.69
C LEU A 410 -20.83 -20.93 12.48
N PRO A 411 -21.56 -20.57 11.42
CA PRO A 411 -21.46 -21.28 10.16
C PRO A 411 -20.01 -21.35 9.65
N PRO A 412 -19.68 -22.30 8.76
CA PRO A 412 -18.36 -22.36 8.14
C PRO A 412 -17.95 -21.02 7.53
N ILE A 413 -16.69 -20.64 7.71
CA ILE A 413 -16.13 -19.44 7.10
C ILE A 413 -15.61 -19.79 5.71
N VAL A 414 -16.20 -19.18 4.69
CA VAL A 414 -15.83 -19.37 3.28
C VAL A 414 -14.79 -18.35 2.82
N VAL A 415 -14.87 -17.12 3.34
CA VAL A 415 -14.00 -15.99 3.03
C VAL A 415 -13.35 -15.48 4.32
N SER A 416 -12.03 -15.35 4.32
CA SER A 416 -11.25 -14.94 5.49
C SER A 416 -10.12 -14.00 5.08
N ASP A 417 -9.65 -13.20 6.03
CA ASP A 417 -8.36 -12.52 5.91
C ASP A 417 -7.26 -13.56 5.64
N SER A 418 -6.52 -13.44 4.54
CA SER A 418 -5.52 -14.40 4.03
C SER A 418 -6.03 -15.76 3.53
N GLY A 419 -7.30 -15.83 3.10
CA GLY A 419 -7.89 -17.06 2.54
C GLY A 419 -7.21 -17.54 1.25
N ARG A 420 -6.50 -18.67 1.29
CA ARG A 420 -5.78 -19.21 0.11
C ARG A 420 -6.51 -20.36 -0.59
N GLY A 421 -6.27 -20.44 -1.90
CA GLY A 421 -6.73 -21.53 -2.77
C GLY A 421 -8.25 -21.54 -2.95
N TYR A 422 -8.75 -22.53 -3.68
CA TYR A 422 -10.18 -22.72 -3.87
C TYR A 422 -10.77 -23.69 -2.84
N ALA A 423 -12.08 -23.58 -2.59
CA ALA A 423 -12.84 -24.53 -1.77
C ALA A 423 -14.11 -24.97 -2.50
N ILE A 424 -14.53 -26.23 -2.28
CA ILE A 424 -15.79 -26.75 -2.78
C ILE A 424 -16.70 -27.03 -1.59
N VAL A 425 -17.89 -26.46 -1.60
CA VAL A 425 -18.85 -26.56 -0.49
C VAL A 425 -20.22 -26.95 -1.03
N SER A 426 -20.99 -27.71 -0.27
CA SER A 426 -22.41 -27.95 -0.57
C SER A 426 -23.23 -26.73 -0.13
N ASP A 427 -23.95 -26.10 -1.06
CA ASP A 427 -24.82 -24.97 -0.76
C ASP A 427 -26.28 -25.30 -1.11
N ARG A 428 -26.92 -26.09 -0.24
CA ARG A 428 -28.33 -26.47 -0.43
C ARG A 428 -29.27 -25.27 -0.34
N ALA A 429 -28.93 -24.28 0.48
CA ALA A 429 -29.76 -23.11 0.73
C ALA A 429 -29.56 -21.97 -0.28
N ARG A 430 -28.58 -22.11 -1.19
CA ARG A 430 -28.19 -21.08 -2.18
C ARG A 430 -27.86 -19.73 -1.54
N LEU A 431 -27.14 -19.78 -0.42
CA LEU A 431 -26.74 -18.59 0.34
C LEU A 431 -25.33 -18.12 -0.01
N ILE A 432 -24.48 -18.99 -0.53
CA ILE A 432 -23.08 -18.70 -0.84
C ILE A 432 -23.02 -18.05 -2.22
N ALA A 433 -22.43 -16.85 -2.28
CA ALA A 433 -22.15 -16.12 -3.50
C ALA A 433 -20.93 -16.72 -4.21
N ALA A 434 -21.15 -17.86 -4.87
CA ALA A 434 -20.15 -18.61 -5.61
C ALA A 434 -20.78 -19.37 -6.80
N PRO A 435 -20.03 -19.58 -7.90
CA PRO A 435 -20.53 -20.29 -9.06
C PRO A 435 -20.84 -21.76 -8.74
N SER A 436 -21.94 -22.27 -9.28
CA SER A 436 -22.30 -23.68 -9.17
C SER A 436 -21.43 -24.54 -10.08
N ILE A 437 -20.99 -25.68 -9.56
CA ILE A 437 -20.24 -26.71 -10.32
C ILE A 437 -21.04 -28.00 -10.47
N ALA A 438 -22.38 -27.93 -10.42
CA ALA A 438 -23.23 -29.10 -10.60
C ALA A 438 -23.18 -29.66 -12.04
N GLY A 439 -23.02 -28.79 -13.06
CA GLY A 439 -22.99 -29.18 -14.47
C GLY A 439 -21.60 -29.54 -14.98
N THR A 440 -21.53 -30.45 -15.96
CA THR A 440 -20.26 -30.92 -16.58
C THR A 440 -19.51 -29.80 -17.31
N SER A 441 -20.21 -28.89 -17.97
CA SER A 441 -19.61 -27.74 -18.65
C SER A 441 -18.96 -26.75 -17.67
N ALA A 442 -19.63 -26.43 -16.57
CA ALA A 442 -19.08 -25.59 -15.50
C ALA A 442 -17.85 -26.24 -14.87
N ARG A 443 -17.93 -27.55 -14.58
CA ARG A 443 -16.80 -28.32 -14.06
C ARG A 443 -15.61 -28.31 -15.02
N LEU A 444 -15.84 -28.48 -16.32
CA LEU A 444 -14.79 -28.41 -17.33
C LEU A 444 -14.13 -27.03 -17.38
N ALA A 445 -14.93 -25.95 -17.41
CA ALA A 445 -14.43 -24.58 -17.44
C ALA A 445 -13.54 -24.29 -16.21
N HIS A 446 -14.02 -24.63 -15.01
CA HIS A 446 -13.25 -24.44 -13.78
C HIS A 446 -12.05 -25.37 -13.66
N ALA A 447 -12.15 -26.64 -14.08
CA ALA A 447 -11.02 -27.58 -14.13
C ALA A 447 -9.90 -27.05 -15.01
N TRP A 448 -10.26 -26.47 -16.16
CA TRP A 448 -9.32 -25.91 -17.09
C TRP A 448 -8.69 -24.61 -16.57
N ASN A 449 -9.49 -23.71 -15.98
CA ASN A 449 -8.99 -22.47 -15.39
C ASN A 449 -7.97 -22.76 -14.26
N GLN A 450 -8.36 -23.64 -13.33
CA GLN A 450 -7.56 -23.99 -12.15
C GLN A 450 -6.43 -24.99 -12.44
N GLN A 451 -6.30 -25.47 -13.69
CA GLN A 451 -5.37 -26.53 -14.08
C GLN A 451 -5.47 -27.77 -13.19
N ASN A 452 -6.69 -28.09 -12.73
CA ASN A 452 -6.94 -29.19 -11.82
C ASN A 452 -8.01 -30.14 -12.38
N PRO A 453 -7.61 -31.27 -13.00
CA PRO A 453 -8.56 -32.21 -13.61
C PRO A 453 -9.46 -32.90 -12.57
N ARG A 454 -9.10 -32.88 -11.27
CA ARG A 454 -9.97 -33.42 -10.21
C ARG A 454 -11.29 -32.66 -10.10
N LEU A 455 -11.35 -31.39 -10.52
CA LEU A 455 -12.61 -30.65 -10.57
C LEU A 455 -13.60 -31.26 -11.58
N LEU A 456 -13.11 -31.89 -12.65
CA LEU A 456 -13.93 -32.52 -13.68
C LEU A 456 -14.32 -33.97 -13.34
N PHE A 457 -13.39 -34.75 -12.75
CA PHE A 457 -13.59 -36.19 -12.53
C PHE A 457 -13.80 -36.60 -11.07
N GLY A 458 -13.53 -35.72 -10.10
CA GLY A 458 -13.65 -36.02 -8.68
C GLY A 458 -15.09 -36.01 -8.17
N GLU A 459 -15.32 -36.61 -7.00
CA GLU A 459 -16.60 -36.52 -6.30
C GLU A 459 -16.80 -35.12 -5.70
N THR A 460 -18.04 -34.64 -5.71
CA THR A 460 -18.41 -33.33 -5.13
C THR A 460 -19.16 -33.52 -3.82
N PRO A 461 -18.95 -32.63 -2.83
CA PRO A 461 -19.65 -32.72 -1.56
C PRO A 461 -21.13 -32.36 -1.72
N GLY A 462 -22.01 -33.34 -1.49
CA GLY A 462 -23.47 -33.16 -1.39
C GLY A 462 -24.17 -32.63 -2.65
N PRO A 463 -25.50 -32.42 -2.58
CA PRO A 463 -26.24 -31.75 -3.66
C PRO A 463 -25.89 -30.25 -3.72
N SER A 464 -25.96 -29.67 -4.92
CA SER A 464 -25.65 -28.25 -5.20
C SER A 464 -24.23 -27.80 -4.79
N PRO A 465 -23.18 -28.40 -5.35
CA PRO A 465 -21.81 -27.98 -5.06
C PRO A 465 -21.52 -26.59 -5.69
N VAL A 466 -20.84 -25.74 -4.92
CA VAL A 466 -20.33 -24.43 -5.35
C VAL A 466 -18.82 -24.37 -5.22
N LEU A 467 -18.16 -23.64 -6.13
CA LEU A 467 -16.71 -23.44 -6.13
C LEU A 467 -16.36 -22.02 -5.71
N ILE A 468 -15.65 -21.90 -4.60
CA ILE A 468 -15.21 -20.62 -4.04
C ILE A 468 -13.74 -20.44 -4.43
N THR A 469 -13.48 -19.66 -5.47
CA THR A 469 -12.14 -19.43 -6.02
C THR A 469 -11.37 -18.36 -5.26
N VAL A 470 -11.98 -17.19 -5.05
CA VAL A 470 -11.36 -16.05 -4.36
C VAL A 470 -11.80 -16.01 -2.91
N ARG A 471 -10.95 -16.49 -2.00
CA ARG A 471 -11.27 -16.63 -0.56
C ARG A 471 -10.67 -15.54 0.30
N ASP A 472 -9.68 -14.82 -0.21
CA ASP A 472 -9.09 -13.68 0.46
C ASP A 472 -10.01 -12.45 0.35
N VAL A 473 -10.18 -11.72 1.46
CA VAL A 473 -11.05 -10.54 1.53
C VAL A 473 -10.56 -9.42 0.62
N ARG A 474 -9.25 -9.13 0.66
CA ARG A 474 -8.64 -8.04 -0.10
C ARG A 474 -8.68 -8.32 -1.59
N GLU A 475 -8.27 -9.51 -2.01
CA GLU A 475 -8.32 -9.94 -3.41
C GLU A 475 -9.75 -9.90 -3.96
N ARG A 476 -10.72 -10.39 -3.18
CA ARG A 476 -12.14 -10.36 -3.56
C ARG A 476 -12.64 -8.94 -3.77
N VAL A 477 -12.38 -8.03 -2.84
CA VAL A 477 -12.84 -6.65 -2.93
C VAL A 477 -12.13 -5.90 -4.06
N ALA A 478 -10.82 -6.11 -4.25
CA ALA A 478 -10.06 -5.52 -5.35
C ALA A 478 -10.62 -5.90 -6.73
N LEU A 479 -11.09 -7.15 -6.90
CA LEU A 479 -11.72 -7.59 -8.14
C LEU A 479 -13.08 -6.92 -8.37
N LEU A 480 -13.88 -6.71 -7.33
CA LEU A 480 -15.23 -6.12 -7.44
C LEU A 480 -15.22 -4.59 -7.57
N ALA A 481 -14.20 -3.93 -7.02
CA ALA A 481 -14.02 -2.48 -7.06
C ALA A 481 -12.64 -2.11 -7.65
N PRO A 482 -12.35 -2.45 -8.92
CA PRO A 482 -10.98 -2.37 -9.47
C PRO A 482 -10.44 -0.95 -9.65
N SER A 483 -11.30 0.07 -9.56
CA SER A 483 -10.90 1.48 -9.56
C SER A 483 -10.58 2.04 -8.17
N LEU A 484 -10.64 1.20 -7.13
CA LEU A 484 -10.35 1.54 -5.74
C LEU A 484 -9.27 0.61 -5.20
N HIS A 485 -8.39 1.15 -4.37
CA HIS A 485 -7.31 0.41 -3.73
C HIS A 485 -7.70 -0.02 -2.31
N PRO A 486 -7.57 -1.31 -1.96
CA PRO A 486 -7.79 -1.80 -0.60
C PRO A 486 -6.78 -1.29 0.44
N GLY A 487 -7.27 -0.67 1.52
CA GLY A 487 -6.46 -0.22 2.65
C GLY A 487 -5.76 -1.35 3.43
N ALA A 488 -4.76 -1.06 4.26
CA ALA A 488 -3.85 -2.08 4.80
C ALA A 488 -4.52 -3.03 5.81
N HIS A 489 -5.61 -2.61 6.44
CA HIS A 489 -6.20 -3.33 7.57
C HIS A 489 -7.55 -3.98 7.21
N VAL A 490 -7.68 -5.29 7.47
CA VAL A 490 -8.95 -6.03 7.41
C VAL A 490 -9.48 -6.19 8.83
N VAL A 491 -10.59 -5.55 9.14
CA VAL A 491 -11.11 -5.43 10.50
C VAL A 491 -12.33 -6.35 10.68
N PRO A 492 -12.27 -7.35 11.56
CA PRO A 492 -13.40 -8.24 11.80
C PRO A 492 -14.46 -7.63 12.71
N LEU A 493 -15.71 -7.74 12.30
CA LEU A 493 -16.89 -7.20 12.96
C LEU A 493 -17.95 -8.29 13.14
N VAL A 494 -18.46 -8.46 14.35
CA VAL A 494 -19.59 -9.36 14.61
C VAL A 494 -20.88 -8.55 14.66
N PHE A 495 -21.83 -8.96 13.84
CA PHE A 495 -23.17 -8.38 13.81
C PHE A 495 -24.22 -9.49 13.81
N ALA A 496 -25.07 -9.48 14.83
CA ALA A 496 -26.05 -10.53 15.10
C ALA A 496 -25.40 -11.93 15.06
N ASP A 497 -25.75 -12.74 14.06
CA ASP A 497 -25.32 -14.14 13.93
C ASP A 497 -24.19 -14.34 12.90
N SER A 498 -23.58 -13.26 12.43
CA SER A 498 -22.60 -13.29 11.33
C SER A 498 -21.30 -12.57 11.67
N LEU A 499 -20.19 -13.11 11.16
CA LEU A 499 -18.93 -12.41 11.04
C LEU A 499 -18.88 -11.64 9.70
N LEU A 500 -18.55 -10.36 9.78
CA LEU A 500 -18.29 -9.48 8.67
C LEU A 500 -16.81 -9.06 8.71
N TRP A 501 -16.21 -8.89 7.54
CA TRP A 501 -14.91 -8.24 7.38
C TRP A 501 -15.16 -6.83 6.87
N ALA A 502 -14.70 -5.82 7.60
CA ALA A 502 -14.67 -4.44 7.15
C ALA A 502 -13.29 -4.15 6.56
N LEU A 503 -13.27 -3.58 5.36
CA LEU A 503 -12.06 -3.21 4.64
C LEU A 503 -12.29 -1.83 4.01
N ASP A 504 -11.48 -0.86 4.38
CA ASP A 504 -11.57 0.48 3.80
C ASP A 504 -10.96 0.50 2.40
N LEU A 505 -11.57 1.30 1.51
CA LEU A 505 -11.20 1.44 0.12
C LEU A 505 -10.87 2.90 -0.17
N TYR A 506 -9.78 3.10 -0.90
CA TYR A 506 -9.21 4.41 -1.20
C TYR A 506 -9.19 4.65 -2.71
N ALA A 507 -9.52 5.86 -3.12
CA ALA A 507 -9.20 6.35 -4.45
C ALA A 507 -7.78 6.92 -4.41
N VAL A 508 -6.87 6.28 -5.15
CA VAL A 508 -5.43 6.56 -5.09
C VAL A 508 -4.91 7.10 -6.42
N SER A 509 -3.81 7.84 -6.36
CA SER A 509 -3.07 8.30 -7.54
C SER A 509 -1.58 8.31 -7.23
N ALA A 510 -0.78 7.70 -8.10
CA ALA A 510 0.69 7.77 -8.03
C ALA A 510 1.26 9.06 -8.65
N THR A 511 0.45 9.77 -9.43
CA THR A 511 0.87 10.92 -10.25
C THR A 511 0.20 12.24 -9.83
N TYR A 512 -0.32 12.33 -8.61
CA TYR A 512 -0.90 13.56 -8.09
C TYR A 512 0.23 14.60 -7.88
N PRO A 513 0.12 15.83 -8.41
CA PRO A 513 1.23 16.76 -8.45
C PRO A 513 1.47 17.39 -7.07
N LEU A 514 2.74 17.73 -6.80
CA LEU A 514 3.24 18.49 -5.64
C LEU A 514 3.03 17.85 -4.27
N SER A 515 2.41 16.68 -4.22
CA SER A 515 2.10 15.98 -2.97
C SER A 515 3.22 15.02 -2.59
N GLU A 516 3.42 14.86 -1.29
CA GLU A 516 4.34 13.87 -0.75
C GLU A 516 3.83 12.44 -1.00
N HIS A 517 4.77 11.51 -1.18
CA HIS A 517 4.44 10.11 -1.40
C HIS A 517 4.33 9.36 -0.06
N VAL A 518 3.26 8.59 0.10
CA VAL A 518 2.98 7.80 1.30
C VAL A 518 2.71 6.35 0.90
N MET A 519 3.21 5.43 1.73
CA MET A 519 2.95 4.00 1.58
C MET A 519 1.56 3.64 2.10
N LEU A 520 0.76 2.96 1.27
CA LEU A 520 -0.53 2.38 1.64
C LEU A 520 -0.59 0.92 1.19
N ALA A 521 -0.73 0.02 2.17
CA ALA A 521 -0.79 -1.43 1.96
C ALA A 521 0.37 -2.01 1.11
N GLY A 522 1.56 -1.39 1.18
CA GLY A 522 2.77 -1.83 0.49
C GLY A 522 3.05 -1.13 -0.85
N ASP A 523 2.11 -0.32 -1.34
CA ASP A 523 2.26 0.47 -2.56
C ASP A 523 2.44 1.95 -2.22
N GLU A 524 3.20 2.66 -3.04
CA GLU A 524 3.49 4.09 -2.89
C GLU A 524 2.55 4.93 -3.75
N PHE A 525 1.94 5.96 -3.15
CA PHE A 525 1.05 6.89 -3.84
C PHE A 525 1.37 8.32 -3.45
N SER A 526 1.08 9.28 -4.33
CA SER A 526 1.11 10.72 -4.03
C SER A 526 -0.26 11.26 -3.61
N ALA A 527 -1.32 10.46 -3.69
CA ALA A 527 -2.62 10.77 -3.10
C ALA A 527 -3.41 9.51 -2.75
N ALA A 528 -4.13 9.56 -1.62
CA ALA A 528 -5.04 8.52 -1.20
C ALA A 528 -6.22 9.14 -0.43
N GLN A 529 -7.42 9.07 -1.02
CA GLN A 529 -8.64 9.62 -0.42
C GLN A 529 -9.64 8.49 -0.17
N PHE A 530 -10.24 8.45 1.02
CA PHE A 530 -11.24 7.46 1.40
C PHE A 530 -12.45 7.50 0.47
N ALA A 531 -12.84 6.33 -0.04
CA ALA A 531 -13.97 6.20 -0.96
C ALA A 531 -15.15 5.46 -0.31
N ALA A 532 -14.91 4.27 0.23
CA ALA A 532 -15.95 3.41 0.77
C ALA A 532 -15.38 2.41 1.79
N THR A 533 -16.25 1.80 2.59
CA THR A 533 -15.90 0.63 3.41
C THR A 533 -16.62 -0.60 2.83
N ALA A 534 -15.86 -1.62 2.42
CA ALA A 534 -16.41 -2.90 2.01
C ALA A 534 -16.74 -3.75 3.23
N LEU A 535 -17.99 -4.20 3.34
CA LEU A 535 -18.45 -5.18 4.32
C LEU A 535 -18.61 -6.54 3.64
N VAL A 536 -17.73 -7.48 3.96
CA VAL A 536 -17.72 -8.83 3.37
C VAL A 536 -18.25 -9.84 4.38
N ASN A 537 -19.35 -10.51 4.07
CA ASN A 537 -19.89 -11.55 4.94
C ASN A 537 -19.03 -12.82 4.85
N ALA A 538 -18.45 -13.24 5.97
CA ALA A 538 -17.48 -14.35 6.03
C ALA A 538 -18.09 -15.72 5.66
N HIS A 539 -19.42 -15.86 5.77
CA HIS A 539 -20.14 -17.13 5.58
C HIS A 539 -20.78 -17.27 4.20
N THR A 540 -21.17 -16.16 3.58
CA THR A 540 -21.79 -16.14 2.24
C THR A 540 -20.84 -15.63 1.16
N GLY A 541 -19.80 -14.87 1.52
CA GLY A 541 -18.90 -14.21 0.58
C GLY A 541 -19.50 -12.98 -0.12
N ARG A 542 -20.73 -12.57 0.23
CA ARG A 542 -21.37 -11.35 -0.29
C ARG A 542 -20.63 -10.10 0.19
N VAL A 543 -20.59 -9.09 -0.67
CA VAL A 543 -19.89 -7.82 -0.43
C VAL A 543 -20.90 -6.69 -0.55
N ALA A 544 -20.92 -5.79 0.44
CA ALA A 544 -21.64 -4.53 0.39
C ALA A 544 -20.64 -3.37 0.46
N LEU A 545 -20.70 -2.44 -0.49
CA LEU A 545 -19.81 -1.28 -0.52
C LEU A 545 -20.50 -0.09 0.15
N VAL A 546 -20.08 0.28 1.35
CA VAL A 546 -20.69 1.34 2.14
C VAL A 546 -20.03 2.68 1.81
N THR A 547 -20.80 3.64 1.32
CA THR A 547 -20.30 4.99 0.97
C THR A 547 -20.77 6.05 1.96
N GLU A 548 -19.96 7.09 2.12
CA GLU A 548 -20.33 8.31 2.82
C GLU A 548 -21.18 9.23 1.93
N ARG A 549 -21.89 10.20 2.53
CA ARG A 549 -22.76 11.13 1.80
C ARG A 549 -22.01 12.04 0.84
N ASN A 550 -20.82 12.48 1.23
CA ASN A 550 -20.01 13.47 0.50
C ASN A 550 -18.61 12.90 0.27
N PRO A 551 -18.43 12.07 -0.77
CA PRO A 551 -17.13 11.50 -1.08
C PRO A 551 -16.15 12.58 -1.55
N PRO A 552 -14.85 12.41 -1.25
CA PRO A 552 -13.79 13.33 -1.68
C PRO A 552 -13.59 13.27 -3.20
N LEU A 553 -12.87 14.26 -3.73
CA LEU A 553 -12.80 14.52 -5.17
C LEU A 553 -12.38 13.29 -5.97
N LEU A 554 -11.27 12.63 -5.60
CA LEU A 554 -10.73 11.47 -6.31
C LEU A 554 -11.66 10.26 -6.25
N ALA A 555 -12.46 10.13 -5.18
CA ALA A 555 -13.39 9.01 -5.00
C ALA A 555 -14.68 9.14 -5.82
N ARG A 556 -15.09 10.34 -6.23
CA ARG A 556 -16.38 10.57 -6.91
C ARG A 556 -16.58 9.69 -8.14
N ARG A 557 -15.60 9.64 -9.06
CA ARG A 557 -15.75 8.88 -10.32
C ARG A 557 -15.73 7.36 -10.13
N PRO A 558 -14.78 6.78 -9.37
CA PRO A 558 -14.85 5.38 -9.00
C PRO A 558 -16.22 4.99 -8.41
N LEU A 559 -16.77 5.83 -7.53
CA LEU A 559 -18.07 5.59 -6.90
C LEU A 559 -19.24 5.73 -7.86
N GLU A 560 -19.27 6.74 -8.74
CA GLU A 560 -20.30 6.88 -9.78
C GLU A 560 -20.38 5.63 -10.67
N ARG A 561 -19.23 5.05 -11.02
CA ARG A 561 -19.17 3.83 -11.83
C ARG A 561 -19.69 2.60 -11.08
N LEU A 562 -19.50 2.57 -9.77
CA LEU A 562 -19.99 1.52 -8.87
C LEU A 562 -21.39 1.81 -8.31
N ALA A 563 -22.08 2.87 -8.74
CA ALA A 563 -23.28 3.39 -8.08
C ALA A 563 -24.39 2.35 -7.84
N ARG A 564 -24.53 1.35 -8.73
CA ARG A 564 -25.51 0.25 -8.57
C ARG A 564 -25.21 -0.69 -7.40
N HIS A 565 -23.97 -0.69 -6.91
CA HIS A 565 -23.44 -1.58 -5.89
C HIS A 565 -23.13 -0.85 -4.58
N LEU A 566 -23.37 0.47 -4.53
CA LEU A 566 -23.14 1.28 -3.34
C LEU A 566 -24.36 1.23 -2.43
N LEU A 567 -24.08 1.10 -1.13
CA LEU A 567 -25.05 1.23 -0.06
C LEU A 567 -24.70 2.49 0.75
N PRO A 568 -25.52 3.55 0.70
CA PRO A 568 -25.30 4.71 1.56
C PRO A 568 -25.25 4.31 3.03
N ILE A 569 -24.32 4.88 3.80
CA ILE A 569 -24.19 4.58 5.24
C ILE A 569 -25.51 4.78 6.01
N ALA A 570 -26.38 5.69 5.56
CA ALA A 570 -27.68 5.98 6.16
C ALA A 570 -28.72 4.84 5.96
N GLU A 571 -28.50 3.94 5.01
CA GLU A 571 -29.37 2.79 4.74
C GLU A 571 -28.97 1.55 5.55
N LEU A 572 -27.81 1.58 6.23
CA LEU A 572 -27.42 0.51 7.13
C LEU A 572 -28.36 0.45 8.35
N PRO A 573 -28.67 -0.76 8.86
CA PRO A 573 -29.35 -0.91 10.13
C PRO A 573 -28.65 -0.13 11.24
N GLU A 574 -29.41 0.57 12.09
CA GLU A 574 -28.83 1.49 13.07
C GLU A 574 -27.79 0.83 14.00
N ALA A 575 -28.06 -0.41 14.40
CA ALA A 575 -27.13 -1.19 15.19
C ALA A 575 -25.81 -1.45 14.46
N LEU A 576 -25.84 -1.72 13.14
CA LEU A 576 -24.63 -1.94 12.34
C LEU A 576 -23.89 -0.63 12.06
N ARG A 577 -24.63 0.47 11.82
CA ARG A 577 -24.07 1.80 11.57
C ARG A 577 -23.25 2.30 12.77
N ARG A 578 -23.74 2.08 14.00
CA ARG A 578 -22.99 2.36 15.24
C ARG A 578 -21.85 1.38 15.50
N ALA A 579 -21.94 0.17 14.96
CA ALA A 579 -20.96 -0.89 15.11
C ALA A 579 -19.76 -0.79 14.17
N LEU A 580 -19.80 0.11 13.19
CA LEU A 580 -18.72 0.22 12.20
C LEU A 580 -17.38 0.46 12.90
N PRO A 581 -16.34 -0.32 12.57
CA PRO A 581 -15.04 -0.14 13.19
C PRO A 581 -14.43 1.22 12.83
N PRO A 582 -13.49 1.72 13.66
CA PRO A 582 -12.60 2.81 13.29
C PRO A 582 -11.89 2.55 11.96
N ARG A 583 -11.66 3.63 11.19
CA ARG A 583 -10.83 3.57 9.98
C ARG A 583 -9.36 3.57 10.40
N ALA A 584 -8.72 2.39 10.35
CA ALA A 584 -7.33 2.23 10.80
C ALA A 584 -6.34 3.05 9.96
N ASP A 585 -6.47 2.94 8.64
CA ASP A 585 -5.59 3.64 7.71
C ASP A 585 -5.76 5.17 7.78
N ALA A 586 -6.93 5.68 8.21
CA ALA A 586 -7.19 7.12 8.34
C ALA A 586 -6.30 7.79 9.40
N LEU A 587 -5.93 7.08 10.47
CA LEU A 587 -5.06 7.65 11.50
C LEU A 587 -3.66 7.95 10.95
N GLN A 588 -3.16 7.10 10.05
CA GLN A 588 -1.87 7.29 9.38
C GLN A 588 -1.97 8.30 8.24
N LEU A 589 -2.95 8.13 7.34
CA LEU A 589 -3.10 8.97 6.14
C LEU A 589 -3.60 10.39 6.47
N GLU A 590 -4.74 10.52 7.16
CA GLU A 590 -5.30 11.84 7.49
C GLU A 590 -4.57 12.45 8.68
N GLY A 591 -4.37 11.65 9.73
CA GLY A 591 -3.76 12.08 10.98
C GLY A 591 -2.26 12.38 10.84
N GLY A 592 -1.48 11.49 10.22
CA GLY A 592 -0.03 11.70 10.06
C GLY A 592 0.28 12.94 9.23
N ILE A 593 -0.43 13.12 8.12
CA ILE A 593 -0.32 14.32 7.28
C ILE A 593 -0.82 15.57 8.00
N ALA A 594 -1.89 15.48 8.80
CA ALA A 594 -2.33 16.60 9.63
C ALA A 594 -1.32 16.97 10.72
N ALA A 595 -0.61 16.00 11.29
CA ALA A 595 0.43 16.24 12.28
C ALA A 595 1.60 17.02 11.65
N HIS A 596 2.05 16.61 10.47
CA HIS A 596 3.18 17.24 9.79
C HIS A 596 2.83 18.57 9.11
N PHE A 597 1.73 18.64 8.33
CA PHE A 597 1.37 19.80 7.51
C PHE A 597 0.20 20.64 8.05
N GLY A 598 -0.41 20.23 9.16
CA GLY A 598 -1.61 20.86 9.72
C GLY A 598 -2.92 20.43 9.04
N SER A 599 -4.03 20.98 9.52
CA SER A 599 -5.37 20.87 8.92
C SER A 599 -5.98 22.26 8.79
N ARG A 600 -6.55 22.58 7.62
CA ARG A 600 -7.26 23.85 7.41
C ARG A 600 -8.44 24.06 8.36
N ALA A 601 -9.20 23.01 8.69
CA ALA A 601 -10.36 23.10 9.58
C ALA A 601 -9.98 23.34 11.05
N VAL A 602 -8.74 23.04 11.43
CA VAL A 602 -8.18 23.29 12.78
C VAL A 602 -7.39 24.61 12.83
N GLN A 603 -7.01 25.14 11.67
CA GLN A 603 -6.16 26.32 11.50
C GLN A 603 -6.81 27.64 11.91
N GLU A 604 -8.15 27.71 11.92
CA GLU A 604 -8.87 28.95 12.30
C GLU A 604 -8.91 29.18 13.82
N ASP A 605 -8.53 28.21 14.68
CA ASP A 605 -8.59 28.39 16.14
C ASP A 605 -7.53 27.62 16.98
N THR A 606 -6.26 27.54 16.56
CA THR A 606 -5.23 26.98 17.47
C THR A 606 -3.84 27.59 17.37
N THR A 607 -3.42 28.12 18.52
CA THR A 607 -2.04 28.31 19.00
C THR A 607 -1.18 27.01 19.03
N GLY A 608 -1.63 25.91 18.42
CA GLY A 608 -1.10 24.55 18.61
C GLY A 608 -0.39 23.90 17.42
N PHE A 609 -0.63 24.35 16.18
CA PHE A 609 0.10 23.86 14.98
C PHE A 609 1.15 24.87 14.46
N VAL A 610 1.08 26.12 14.89
CA VAL A 610 1.99 27.18 14.48
C VAL A 610 2.33 28.03 15.71
N ARG A 611 3.61 28.08 16.07
CA ARG A 611 4.10 29.19 16.91
C ARG A 611 3.98 30.44 16.05
N ARG A 612 3.17 31.44 16.44
CA ARG A 612 3.17 32.77 15.79
C ARG A 612 4.63 33.25 15.68
N GLY A 613 5.20 33.20 14.47
CA GLY A 613 6.56 33.66 14.17
C GLY A 613 7.72 32.68 14.40
N GLY A 614 7.50 31.36 14.52
CA GLY A 614 8.57 30.34 14.57
C GLY A 614 8.56 29.36 13.38
N PRO A 615 9.64 28.59 13.16
CA PRO A 615 9.63 27.51 12.17
C PRO A 615 8.54 26.47 12.49
N LEU A 616 8.00 25.83 11.45
CA LEU A 616 7.04 24.72 11.57
C LEU A 616 7.61 23.71 12.56
N THR A 617 6.87 23.39 13.62
CA THR A 617 7.29 22.33 14.53
C THR A 617 6.73 21.06 13.93
N GLU A 618 7.54 20.33 13.17
CA GLU A 618 7.14 19.03 12.64
C GLU A 618 6.64 18.17 13.80
N LEU A 619 5.37 17.75 13.72
CA LEU A 619 4.82 16.78 14.64
C LEU A 619 4.89 15.41 13.97
N SER A 620 5.40 14.42 14.69
CA SER A 620 5.33 13.03 14.28
C SER A 620 4.30 12.29 15.13
N LEU A 621 3.63 11.32 14.51
CA LEU A 621 2.70 10.47 15.22
C LEU A 621 3.44 9.35 15.93
N VAL A 622 3.23 9.28 17.24
CA VAL A 622 3.52 8.10 18.05
C VAL A 622 2.22 7.33 18.22
N HIS A 623 2.07 6.31 17.40
CA HIS A 623 1.16 5.20 17.65
C HIS A 623 1.98 4.02 18.17
N GLY A 624 1.33 2.95 18.64
CA GLY A 624 1.95 1.84 19.39
C GLY A 624 3.08 1.08 18.68
N VAL A 625 3.59 1.55 17.54
CA VAL A 625 4.59 0.91 16.68
C VAL A 625 5.86 1.74 16.44
N ALA A 626 5.87 3.08 16.53
CA ALA A 626 6.99 3.86 15.99
C ALA A 626 7.50 5.00 16.89
N ALA A 627 8.60 4.72 17.60
CA ALA A 627 9.81 5.53 17.74
C ALA A 627 10.65 4.92 18.89
N ASP A 628 11.76 4.31 18.50
CA ASP A 628 12.69 3.53 19.31
C ASP A 628 12.21 2.18 19.87
N SER A 629 13.03 1.18 19.50
CA SER A 629 13.08 -0.22 19.88
C SER A 629 12.68 -0.53 21.33
N VAL A 630 12.11 -1.73 21.51
CA VAL A 630 11.74 -2.46 22.75
C VAL A 630 10.23 -2.45 23.08
N PHE A 631 9.43 -1.51 22.55
CA PHE A 631 8.04 -1.31 23.00
C PHE A 631 6.94 -1.29 21.95
N ALA A 632 7.28 -1.49 20.68
CA ALA A 632 6.32 -1.53 19.59
C ALA A 632 5.50 -2.83 19.61
N THR A 633 4.17 -2.73 19.66
CA THR A 633 3.24 -3.82 19.33
C THR A 633 2.68 -3.54 17.94
N GLU A 634 2.70 -4.51 17.02
CA GLU A 634 2.25 -4.41 15.61
C GLU A 634 0.78 -3.99 15.40
N GLU A 635 0.06 -3.51 16.41
CA GLU A 635 -1.39 -3.35 16.39
C GLU A 635 -1.86 -2.02 16.98
N ASP A 636 -2.77 -1.37 16.26
CA ASP A 636 -3.47 -0.18 16.75
C ASP A 636 -4.57 -0.61 17.73
N VAL A 637 -4.37 -0.29 19.00
CA VAL A 637 -5.27 -0.75 20.06
C VAL A 637 -6.32 0.31 20.39
N PRO A 638 -7.60 -0.06 20.39
CA PRO A 638 -8.67 0.92 20.49
C PRO A 638 -8.99 1.38 21.90
N VAL A 639 -9.61 2.55 21.98
CA VAL A 639 -10.16 3.14 23.19
C VAL A 639 -11.68 3.24 23.08
N TRP A 640 -12.37 3.10 24.20
CA TRP A 640 -13.82 3.27 24.25
C TRP A 640 -14.19 4.74 24.50
N LEU A 641 -15.02 5.31 23.63
CA LEU A 641 -15.58 6.65 23.74
C LEU A 641 -17.04 6.56 24.23
N PRO A 642 -17.30 6.74 25.54
CA PRO A 642 -18.61 6.46 26.14
C PRO A 642 -19.74 7.35 25.59
N ALA A 643 -19.46 8.63 25.35
CA ALA A 643 -20.46 9.55 24.80
C ALA A 643 -20.87 9.20 23.36
N ARG A 644 -19.93 8.67 22.58
CA ARG A 644 -20.18 8.19 21.21
C ARG A 644 -20.75 6.78 21.15
N ARG A 645 -20.57 5.99 22.23
CA ARG A 645 -20.83 4.55 22.26
C ARG A 645 -20.13 3.82 21.11
N ALA A 646 -18.89 4.22 20.83
CA ALA A 646 -18.09 3.69 19.75
C ALA A 646 -16.63 3.59 20.20
N TYR A 647 -15.89 2.70 19.56
CA TYR A 647 -14.45 2.65 19.72
C TYR A 647 -13.76 3.67 18.83
N ALA A 648 -12.54 4.05 19.20
CA ALA A 648 -11.67 4.89 18.39
C ALA A 648 -10.23 4.37 18.44
N LEU A 649 -9.49 4.60 17.37
CA LEU A 649 -8.04 4.47 17.37
C LEU A 649 -7.42 5.83 17.69
N THR A 650 -6.29 5.82 18.37
CA THR A 650 -5.67 7.04 18.92
C THR A 650 -4.17 7.02 18.78
N ALA A 651 -3.58 8.14 18.38
CA ALA A 651 -2.14 8.35 18.33
C ALA A 651 -1.77 9.67 19.01
N ALA A 652 -0.66 9.68 19.75
CA ALA A 652 -0.11 10.91 20.31
C ALA A 652 0.70 11.62 19.22
N ALA A 653 0.58 12.95 19.11
CA ALA A 653 1.46 13.74 18.24
C ALA A 653 2.58 14.35 19.09
N ILE A 654 3.84 14.10 18.74
CA ILE A 654 5.02 14.63 19.43
C ILE A 654 5.72 15.65 18.55
N ASP A 655 6.32 16.67 19.16
CA ASP A 655 7.20 17.60 18.45
C ASP A 655 8.63 17.07 18.32
N ALA A 656 9.47 17.79 17.56
CA ALA A 656 10.89 17.49 17.39
C ALA A 656 11.71 17.42 18.69
N ARG A 657 11.19 17.91 19.83
CA ARG A 657 11.82 17.79 21.17
C ARG A 657 11.29 16.58 21.94
N GLY A 658 10.43 15.76 21.32
CA GLY A 658 9.77 14.63 21.95
C GLY A 658 8.66 15.02 22.92
N VAL A 659 8.11 16.25 22.85
CA VAL A 659 7.00 16.68 23.73
C VAL A 659 5.67 16.38 23.07
N VAL A 660 4.76 15.74 23.80
CA VAL A 660 3.41 15.42 23.31
C VAL A 660 2.56 16.68 23.21
N ARG A 661 2.08 17.03 22.01
CA ARG A 661 1.29 18.23 21.74
C ARG A 661 -0.21 17.99 21.63
N GLY A 662 -0.63 16.74 21.59
CA GLY A 662 -2.03 16.36 21.55
C GLY A 662 -2.25 14.93 21.10
N VAL A 663 -3.50 14.60 20.83
CA VAL A 663 -3.95 13.26 20.41
C VAL A 663 -4.77 13.39 19.14
N LEU A 664 -4.39 12.62 18.12
CA LEU A 664 -5.26 12.32 16.99
C LEU A 664 -6.11 11.11 17.32
N LEU A 665 -7.41 11.20 17.03
CA LEU A 665 -8.36 10.12 17.26
C LEU A 665 -9.20 9.87 16.01
N ALA A 666 -9.25 8.61 15.58
CA ALA A 666 -10.05 8.12 14.46
C ALA A 666 -11.22 7.30 15.04
N PRO A 667 -12.43 7.87 15.19
CA PRO A 667 -13.58 7.17 15.76
C PRO A 667 -14.21 6.19 14.77
N GLY A 668 -14.81 5.13 15.29
CA GLY A 668 -15.78 4.28 14.60
C GLY A 668 -17.21 4.84 14.69
N GLY A 669 -18.18 4.03 14.26
CA GLY A 669 -19.61 4.38 14.25
C GLY A 669 -20.03 5.18 13.03
N GLU A 670 -21.05 6.04 13.19
CA GLU A 670 -21.66 6.78 12.06
C GLU A 670 -20.79 7.93 11.55
N ASP A 671 -20.22 8.73 12.45
CA ASP A 671 -19.28 9.81 12.09
C ASP A 671 -17.85 9.37 12.42
N ARG A 672 -17.13 8.96 11.37
CA ARG A 672 -15.77 8.38 11.43
C ARG A 672 -14.67 9.35 10.98
N ARG A 673 -14.97 10.66 10.98
CA ARG A 673 -13.97 11.69 10.68
C ARG A 673 -12.90 11.74 11.76
N THR A 674 -11.64 11.79 11.34
CA THR A 674 -10.48 11.93 12.23
C THR A 674 -10.54 13.27 12.96
N ARG A 675 -10.13 13.28 14.23
CA ARG A 675 -10.24 14.44 15.10
C ARG A 675 -8.95 14.71 15.85
N TRP A 676 -8.70 15.99 16.10
CA TRP A 676 -7.53 16.49 16.81
C TRP A 676 -7.91 17.05 18.19
N LEU A 677 -7.27 16.53 19.23
CA LEU A 677 -7.38 17.02 20.60
C LEU A 677 -6.04 17.64 21.03
N PRO A 678 -5.91 18.97 21.04
CA PRO A 678 -4.67 19.64 21.45
C PRO A 678 -4.43 19.52 22.96
N SER A 679 -3.14 19.56 23.35
CA SER A 679 -2.70 19.60 24.73
C SER A 679 -1.72 20.77 24.95
N ALA A 680 -2.13 21.75 25.75
CA ALA A 680 -1.28 22.90 26.10
C ALA A 680 -0.10 22.51 27.01
N ASP A 681 -0.35 21.62 27.97
CA ASP A 681 0.60 21.15 28.97
C ASP A 681 1.27 19.83 28.53
N GLY A 682 1.90 19.86 27.35
CA GLY A 682 2.55 18.70 26.79
C GLY A 682 3.68 18.15 27.66
N ALA A 683 3.67 16.84 27.91
CA ALA A 683 4.74 16.14 28.63
C ALA A 683 5.77 15.54 27.68
N PRO A 684 7.04 15.38 28.10
CA PRO A 684 8.05 14.67 27.31
C PRO A 684 7.67 13.18 27.19
N TYR A 685 7.58 12.68 25.96
CA TYR A 685 7.28 11.29 25.65
C TYR A 685 8.31 10.32 26.23
N GLU A 686 9.56 10.77 26.38
CA GLU A 686 10.62 10.02 27.09
C GLU A 686 10.20 9.63 28.51
N GLY A 687 9.42 10.46 29.20
CA GLY A 687 8.88 10.14 30.53
C GLY A 687 7.90 8.97 30.51
N VAL A 688 7.11 8.84 29.44
CA VAL A 688 6.20 7.71 29.22
C VAL A 688 6.99 6.43 29.00
N VAL A 689 7.98 6.48 28.10
CA VAL A 689 8.87 5.35 27.77
C VAL A 689 9.62 4.87 29.01
N ARG A 690 10.25 5.79 29.73
CA ARG A 690 10.99 5.51 30.96
C ARG A 690 10.09 4.92 32.05
N GLY A 691 8.90 5.48 32.25
CA GLY A 691 7.93 4.93 33.22
C GLY A 691 7.55 3.49 32.91
N ALA A 692 7.40 3.15 31.63
CA ALA A 692 7.11 1.79 31.20
C ALA A 692 8.32 0.84 31.34
N GLN A 693 9.53 1.31 31.06
CA GLN A 693 10.75 0.53 31.29
C GLN A 693 10.95 0.21 32.78
N GLU A 694 10.87 1.24 33.65
CA GLU A 694 11.03 1.07 35.10
C GLU A 694 9.99 0.12 35.69
N THR A 695 8.74 0.18 35.20
CA THR A 695 7.68 -0.77 35.60
C THR A 695 7.98 -2.19 35.11
N SER A 696 8.49 -2.34 33.89
CA SER A 696 8.89 -3.64 33.36
C SER A 696 10.03 -4.26 34.17
N ASP A 697 10.99 -3.44 34.60
CA ASP A 697 12.14 -3.88 35.39
C ASP A 697 11.75 -4.25 36.82
N SER A 698 10.85 -3.50 37.45
CA SER A 698 10.32 -3.85 38.79
C SER A 698 9.52 -5.15 38.79
N LEU A 699 8.79 -5.44 37.70
CA LEU A 699 8.08 -6.71 37.51
C LEU A 699 9.02 -7.92 37.30
N ARG A 700 10.28 -7.70 36.92
CA ARG A 700 11.29 -8.76 36.73
C ARG A 700 12.07 -9.11 37.99
N GLN A 701 11.96 -8.31 39.07
CA GLN A 701 12.71 -8.55 40.30
C GLN A 701 12.28 -9.85 41.01
N PRO A 702 13.20 -10.59 41.67
CA PRO A 702 12.86 -11.79 42.44
C PRO A 702 11.82 -11.48 43.55
N GLY A 703 10.70 -12.18 43.56
CA GLY A 703 9.57 -11.94 44.49
C GLY A 703 8.47 -11.03 43.95
N SER A 704 8.74 -10.30 42.86
CA SER A 704 7.72 -9.73 41.97
C SER A 704 7.22 -10.81 41.00
N LEU A 705 6.10 -10.60 40.31
CA LEU A 705 5.50 -11.58 39.39
C LEU A 705 6.45 -11.90 38.22
N THR A 706 7.37 -12.85 38.43
CA THR A 706 8.38 -13.28 37.47
C THR A 706 7.71 -13.79 36.20
N GLY A 707 7.98 -13.14 35.06
CA GLY A 707 7.42 -13.51 33.75
C GLY A 707 6.22 -12.67 33.29
N ALA A 708 5.94 -11.52 33.92
CA ALA A 708 4.97 -10.57 33.39
C ALA A 708 5.42 -9.98 32.04
N ARG A 709 4.50 -9.88 31.07
CA ARG A 709 4.74 -9.33 29.73
C ARG A 709 3.93 -8.04 29.54
N ARG A 710 4.59 -7.02 29.01
CA ARG A 710 3.98 -5.75 28.60
C ARG A 710 3.07 -5.94 27.37
N SER A 711 1.97 -5.21 27.33
CA SER A 711 1.05 -5.08 26.19
C SER A 711 1.10 -3.67 25.58
N ALA A 712 0.37 -3.46 24.49
CA ALA A 712 0.29 -2.18 23.78
C ALA A 712 -0.08 -1.02 24.71
N THR A 713 0.61 0.10 24.55
CA THR A 713 0.28 1.35 25.24
C THR A 713 -0.83 2.08 24.50
N ARG A 714 -1.88 2.46 25.22
CA ARG A 714 -3.03 3.19 24.68
C ARG A 714 -2.93 4.67 25.04
N VAL A 715 -3.23 5.52 24.07
CA VAL A 715 -3.25 6.98 24.25
C VAL A 715 -4.70 7.40 24.52
N LEU A 716 -4.99 7.84 25.73
CA LEU A 716 -6.34 8.18 26.15
C LEU A 716 -6.59 9.68 25.97
N PRO A 717 -7.50 10.08 25.07
CA PRO A 717 -7.92 11.48 24.94
C PRO A 717 -8.69 11.92 26.20
N GLY A 718 -8.34 13.06 26.77
CA GLY A 718 -8.97 13.64 27.96
C GLY A 718 -8.95 15.16 27.94
N ALA A 719 -9.69 15.81 28.84
CA ALA A 719 -9.84 17.28 28.91
C ALA A 719 -8.56 18.05 29.35
N GLY A 720 -7.37 17.48 29.16
CA GLY A 720 -6.07 18.01 29.58
C GLY A 720 -4.93 17.25 28.91
N ALA A 721 -3.81 17.05 29.61
CA ALA A 721 -2.70 16.27 29.08
C ALA A 721 -3.13 14.83 28.74
N PRO A 722 -2.66 14.26 27.61
CA PRO A 722 -2.95 12.89 27.22
C PRO A 722 -2.40 11.92 28.25
N ARG A 723 -3.15 10.83 28.48
CA ARG A 723 -2.77 9.79 29.42
C ARG A 723 -2.40 8.53 28.67
N PHE A 724 -1.35 7.87 29.11
CA PHE A 724 -0.84 6.64 28.55
C PHE A 724 -1.15 5.50 29.50
N LEU A 725 -1.91 4.52 29.03
CA LEU A 725 -2.28 3.33 29.79
C LEU A 725 -1.58 2.12 29.18
N THR A 726 -0.81 1.40 30.00
CA THR A 726 -0.07 0.20 29.59
C THR A 726 -0.36 -0.94 30.54
N PRO A 727 -1.04 -2.01 30.08
CA PRO A 727 -1.27 -3.20 30.89
C PRO A 727 -0.08 -4.17 30.82
N TYR A 728 0.10 -4.92 31.91
CA TYR A 728 1.08 -5.99 32.07
C TYR A 728 0.35 -7.26 32.48
N PHE A 729 0.74 -8.38 31.88
CA PHE A 729 0.05 -9.66 32.07
C PHE A 729 1.00 -10.74 32.56
N THR A 730 0.56 -11.55 33.53
CA THR A 730 1.31 -12.76 33.90
C THR A 730 1.08 -13.88 32.89
N LEU A 731 2.15 -14.55 32.48
CA LEU A 731 2.10 -15.67 31.54
C LEU A 731 2.16 -17.01 32.26
N ARG A 732 1.31 -17.96 31.85
CA ARG A 732 1.40 -19.39 32.19
C ARG A 732 1.35 -20.20 30.91
N ASP A 733 2.35 -21.05 30.68
CA ASP A 733 2.50 -21.83 29.44
C ASP A 733 2.44 -20.96 28.16
N GLY A 734 3.05 -19.76 28.22
CA GLY A 734 3.04 -18.78 27.13
C GLY A 734 1.71 -18.05 26.92
N ARG A 735 0.71 -18.27 27.78
CA ARG A 735 -0.60 -17.61 27.72
C ARG A 735 -0.74 -16.59 28.83
N PRO A 736 -1.19 -15.36 28.55
CA PRO A 736 -1.56 -14.44 29.62
C PRO A 736 -2.71 -15.06 30.41
N THR A 737 -2.75 -14.82 31.72
CA THR A 737 -3.75 -15.43 32.62
C THR A 737 -4.48 -14.40 33.47
N GLN A 738 -3.75 -13.43 33.99
CA GLN A 738 -4.28 -12.32 34.80
C GLN A 738 -3.43 -11.06 34.60
N ILE A 739 -4.02 -9.90 34.85
CA ILE A 739 -3.32 -8.62 34.88
C ILE A 739 -2.32 -8.65 36.05
N ALA A 740 -1.05 -8.44 35.74
CA ALA A 740 0.03 -8.32 36.72
C ALA A 740 0.09 -6.89 37.28
N ALA A 741 -0.07 -5.90 36.41
CA ALA A 741 -0.09 -4.48 36.73
C ALA A 741 -0.70 -3.66 35.59
N VAL A 742 -1.16 -2.46 35.89
CA VAL A 742 -1.56 -1.41 34.96
C VAL A 742 -0.73 -0.18 35.29
N LEU A 743 0.04 0.29 34.31
CA LEU A 743 0.73 1.57 34.37
C LEU A 743 -0.16 2.65 33.75
N LEU A 744 -0.45 3.68 34.52
CA LEU A 744 -1.04 4.93 34.04
C LEU A 744 0.00 6.04 34.20
N THR A 745 0.28 6.77 33.13
CA THR A 745 1.23 7.90 33.16
C THR A 745 0.78 9.03 32.25
N ASP A 746 1.06 10.27 32.64
CA ASP A 746 0.97 11.44 31.76
C ASP A 746 2.37 11.89 31.29
N GLY A 747 3.41 11.08 31.56
CA GLY A 747 4.83 11.40 31.32
C GLY A 747 5.54 12.04 32.52
N MET A 748 4.79 12.67 33.43
CA MET A 748 5.33 13.36 34.62
C MET A 748 4.98 12.65 35.93
N HIS A 749 3.75 12.17 36.03
CA HIS A 749 3.19 11.41 37.13
C HIS A 749 2.89 10.00 36.64
N ARG A 750 3.08 9.03 37.54
CA ARG A 750 2.76 7.63 37.27
C ARG A 750 1.98 7.02 38.42
N GLY A 751 1.04 6.14 38.08
CA GLY A 751 0.40 5.22 39.00
C GLY A 751 0.55 3.80 38.46
N VAL A 752 0.95 2.88 39.33
CA VAL A 752 1.08 1.46 39.01
C VAL A 752 0.34 0.67 40.06
N ALA A 753 -0.64 -0.12 39.63
CA ALA A 753 -1.41 -1.00 40.50
C ALA A 753 -1.92 -2.22 39.74
N GLN A 754 -2.62 -3.14 40.40
CA GLN A 754 -3.20 -4.32 39.73
C GLN A 754 -4.52 -3.99 39.01
N THR A 755 -5.14 -2.86 39.37
CA THR A 755 -6.44 -2.42 38.85
C THR A 755 -6.35 -0.99 38.29
N ILE A 756 -7.23 -0.64 37.34
CA ILE A 756 -7.29 0.75 36.83
C ILE A 756 -7.63 1.75 37.95
N PRO A 757 -8.63 1.52 38.83
CA PRO A 757 -8.97 2.49 39.86
C PRO A 757 -7.83 2.77 40.84
N GLU A 758 -7.09 1.73 41.28
CA GLU A 758 -5.93 1.91 42.16
C GLU A 758 -4.79 2.63 41.45
N ALA A 759 -4.55 2.33 40.17
CA ALA A 759 -3.53 3.01 39.38
C ALA A 759 -3.89 4.50 39.22
N VAL A 760 -5.17 4.83 39.06
CA VAL A 760 -5.65 6.22 39.01
C VAL A 760 -5.45 6.93 40.35
N LEU A 761 -5.73 6.28 41.48
CA LEU A 761 -5.49 6.85 42.81
C LEU A 761 -4.00 7.14 43.01
N SER A 762 -3.14 6.14 42.75
CA SER A 762 -1.68 6.28 42.85
C SER A 762 -1.12 7.37 41.93
N TRP A 763 -1.67 7.51 40.73
CA TRP A 763 -1.31 8.57 39.78
C TRP A 763 -1.71 9.96 40.29
N ARG A 764 -2.93 10.10 40.84
CA ARG A 764 -3.45 11.38 41.39
C ARG A 764 -2.67 11.86 42.61
N ASP A 765 -2.19 10.92 43.44
CA ASP A 765 -1.43 11.22 44.66
C ASP A 765 0.01 11.70 44.37
N GLY A 766 0.35 11.94 43.10
CA GLY A 766 1.56 12.65 42.72
C GLY A 766 2.80 11.76 42.72
N GLY A 767 2.66 10.48 42.35
CA GLY A 767 3.76 9.54 42.15
C GLY A 767 4.81 10.08 41.17
N ARG A 768 5.72 10.93 41.66
CA ARG A 768 6.85 11.46 40.90
C ARG A 768 7.74 10.30 40.48
N ALA A 769 8.24 10.35 39.25
CA ALA A 769 9.40 9.56 38.90
C ALA A 769 10.53 9.86 39.91
N PRO A 770 11.17 8.86 40.54
CA PRO A 770 12.44 9.11 41.18
C PRO A 770 13.39 9.53 40.06
N VAL A 771 13.78 10.80 40.01
CA VAL A 771 14.86 11.24 39.12
C VAL A 771 16.12 10.59 39.71
N PRO A 772 16.75 9.60 39.06
CA PRO A 772 17.94 8.95 39.63
C PRO A 772 19.04 10.00 39.85
N GLY A 773 19.09 11.00 38.98
CA GLY A 773 19.98 12.14 39.08
C GLY A 773 19.76 13.04 40.29
N SER A 774 18.56 13.17 40.86
CA SER A 774 18.36 14.06 42.03
C SER A 774 18.82 13.39 43.31
N THR A 775 18.58 12.09 43.46
CA THR A 775 19.04 11.30 44.61
C THR A 775 20.54 11.03 44.52
N ALA A 776 21.06 10.64 43.35
CA ALA A 776 22.49 10.46 43.14
C ALA A 776 23.26 11.78 43.25
N ALA A 777 22.78 12.88 42.65
CA ALA A 777 23.46 14.19 42.79
C ALA A 777 23.34 14.77 44.21
N ALA A 778 22.28 14.46 44.96
CA ALA A 778 22.21 14.78 46.38
C ALA A 778 23.23 13.97 47.19
N MET A 779 23.36 12.67 46.91
CA MET A 779 24.35 11.80 47.55
C MET A 779 25.79 12.18 47.17
N TYR A 780 26.06 12.56 45.92
CA TYR A 780 27.36 13.09 45.48
C TYR A 780 27.69 14.42 46.14
N ARG A 781 26.70 15.31 46.32
CA ARG A 781 26.90 16.57 47.08
C ARG A 781 27.18 16.28 48.55
N GLN A 782 26.43 15.38 49.18
CA GLN A 782 26.69 14.96 50.56
C GLN A 782 28.08 14.32 50.72
N MET A 783 28.49 13.46 49.79
CA MET A 783 29.84 12.89 49.76
C MET A 783 30.92 13.96 49.59
N ARG A 784 30.72 14.91 48.66
CA ARG A 784 31.67 16.00 48.42
C ARG A 784 31.79 16.92 49.62
N ASP A 785 30.67 17.28 50.25
CA ASP A 785 30.65 18.14 51.43
C ASP A 785 31.24 17.42 52.65
N ALA A 786 31.03 16.11 52.78
CA ALA A 786 31.67 15.28 53.82
C ALA A 786 33.19 15.19 53.61
N LEU A 787 33.66 15.04 52.36
CA LEU A 787 35.08 15.08 52.00
C LEU A 787 35.72 16.43 52.35
N GLN A 788 35.03 17.54 52.04
CA GLN A 788 35.51 18.89 52.37
C GLN A 788 35.61 19.14 53.88
N ARG A 789 34.78 18.48 54.69
CA ARG A 789 34.81 18.55 56.16
C ARG A 789 35.71 17.49 56.82
N GLY A 790 36.32 16.59 56.05
CA GLY A 790 37.10 15.46 56.59
C GLY A 790 36.27 14.41 57.33
N ALA A 791 34.95 14.35 57.10
CA ALA A 791 34.02 13.45 57.77
C ALA A 791 33.89 12.10 57.02
N TRP A 792 34.91 11.25 57.15
CA TRP A 792 35.03 9.99 56.39
C TRP A 792 33.91 8.97 56.64
N SER A 793 33.30 8.96 57.84
CA SER A 793 32.18 8.07 58.15
C SER A 793 30.89 8.47 57.44
N GLU A 794 30.60 9.77 57.32
CA GLU A 794 29.46 10.31 56.58
C GLU A 794 29.62 10.07 55.06
N PHE A 795 30.86 10.21 54.56
CA PHE A 795 31.20 9.86 53.19
C PHE A 795 30.93 8.37 52.93
N GLY A 796 31.42 7.48 53.80
CA GLY A 796 31.21 6.03 53.67
C GLY A 796 29.73 5.64 53.71
N ALA A 797 28.95 6.23 54.61
CA ALA A 797 27.51 5.99 54.70
C ALA A 797 26.75 6.46 53.44
N SER A 798 27.14 7.60 52.88
CA SER A 798 26.54 8.16 51.66
C SER A 798 26.96 7.35 50.41
N PHE A 799 28.20 6.88 50.36
CA PHE A 799 28.71 6.00 49.31
C PHE A 799 28.01 4.63 49.33
N ASP A 800 27.82 4.04 50.52
CA ASP A 800 27.07 2.79 50.69
C ASP A 800 25.59 2.95 50.33
N ALA A 801 25.00 4.11 50.68
CA ALA A 801 23.63 4.43 50.28
C ALA A 801 23.51 4.57 48.75
N LEU A 802 24.50 5.16 48.09
CA LEU A 802 24.57 5.25 46.63
C LEU A 802 24.75 3.87 46.00
N GLY A 803 25.63 3.01 46.54
CA GLY A 803 25.81 1.63 46.07
C GLY A 803 24.54 0.79 46.17
N ARG A 804 23.77 0.94 47.26
CA ARG A 804 22.45 0.30 47.42
C ARG A 804 21.41 0.85 46.43
N ALA A 805 21.40 2.16 46.21
CA ALA A 805 20.48 2.81 45.27
C ALA A 805 20.78 2.41 43.81
N LEU A 806 22.04 2.10 43.49
CA LEU A 806 22.49 1.65 42.17
C LEU A 806 22.42 0.12 41.99
N GLY A 807 21.94 -0.62 42.99
CA GLY A 807 21.76 -2.07 42.89
C GLY A 807 23.05 -2.89 42.87
N VAL A 808 24.17 -2.34 43.34
CA VAL A 808 25.43 -3.08 43.47
C VAL A 808 25.33 -4.04 44.66
N PRO A 809 25.41 -5.38 44.48
CA PRO A 809 25.36 -6.30 45.59
C PRO A 809 26.62 -6.15 46.45
N ARG A 810 26.49 -6.15 47.78
CA ARG A 810 27.66 -6.28 48.67
C ARG A 810 28.25 -7.67 48.46
N ASP A 811 29.51 -7.72 48.03
CA ASP A 811 30.30 -8.93 48.20
C ASP A 811 30.52 -9.09 49.73
N SER A 812 29.83 -10.06 50.32
CA SER A 812 29.89 -10.35 51.75
C SER A 812 31.15 -11.15 52.08
N SER A 813 32.31 -10.64 51.67
CA SER A 813 33.60 -11.24 51.96
C SER A 813 34.68 -10.16 52.18
N GLN A 814 34.57 -9.44 53.29
CA GLN A 814 35.69 -9.14 54.20
C GLN A 814 35.20 -8.30 55.38
N ARG A 815 35.47 -8.82 56.59
CA ARG A 815 35.43 -8.09 57.86
C ARG A 815 36.72 -7.34 58.05
#